data_AF-A0A4Q0J2C0-F1
#
_entry.id   AF-A0A4Q0J2C0-F1
#
_cell.length_a   1.000
_cell.length_b   1.000
_cell.length_c   1.000
_cell.angle_alpha   90.00
_cell.angle_beta   90.00
_cell.angle_gamma   90.00
#
_symmetry.space_group_name_H-M   'P 1'
#
loop_
_entity.id
_entity.type
_entity.pdbx_description
1 polymer ?
#
loop_
_entity_poly.entity_id
_entity_poly.type
_entity_poly.pdbx_seq_one_letter_code
_entity_poly.pdbx_strand_id
1 'polypeptide(L)'
;MNTIIKNGFLALGAVALLAGCEENDWNDKLDGFEVPQPGMNVESLNYTLTPADYTKISGNAPYTSIGTDEQRTLIGATGSFSTDAEALEYIPAFLRDSTNNFFALSNGSAVKVTYNVATNRTPAVLAINKGVELLTLSEDDYMTAWGSDDNYINAFAPATPASARTLSGILKGEFPDAEAGQYAVVTYNEASENPIFGEIGGGDEPVFEPTSVLGTAAEGADIQVKGYITAVNNRGFILTDNSGSILCYQASGFDVNSVAVGNQITLDGTVASYGKGLQIAITDESYTIDGTGTYTYPAPTVYTGAMLDEAVTRTTNELAQYVQITGKASVSGNYYNFIVDGATTAQGSGYQVPQFIRDQIATDETYVIKGYFASVSSGKFFNIVITSVESAAKASAPASRGAVNDVTTTLKNAIMVFDGSAWAFASGVEVLQPADYKAMGQSYNNLSGTLPAKLLPIYLKTTHPYAAAEDEVIVAYNYYNGTTSSYQATQYIYNGSEWTVNAGETTSQFVKRNGFWIYDPSVVITLPESRSEPSITYYTAAVNWVFENISKPMGGVSLKDGPYMDVKYGNSEFYSGTSFYYCNADIRGANAKSKFPELYDQYTDDEVTELMKKRFCLETMPAVLAQIHPDAVPVDGMEVTYTVNFTAYTGARSVETVVYTVTGKGQFKYKSCTWYANGEDAEW
;
A
#
# COMPACT_ATOMS: atom_id res chain seq x y z
N MET A 1 -31.61 -26.17 38.31
CA MET A 1 -32.34 -25.19 39.14
C MET A 1 -31.29 -24.24 39.69
N ASN A 2 -31.24 -23.02 39.13
CA ASN A 2 -30.64 -21.75 39.59
C ASN A 2 -29.15 -21.71 40.02
N THR A 3 -28.27 -20.74 39.73
CA THR A 3 -28.21 -19.54 38.86
C THR A 3 -26.75 -19.01 38.95
N ILE A 4 -26.07 -18.84 37.81
CA ILE A 4 -25.22 -17.71 37.33
C ILE A 4 -24.41 -16.82 38.34
N ILE A 5 -23.12 -16.56 38.00
CA ILE A 5 -22.38 -15.25 37.84
C ILE A 5 -20.94 -15.21 38.43
N LYS A 6 -19.96 -15.15 37.50
CA LYS A 6 -18.72 -14.33 37.36
C LYS A 6 -18.02 -13.66 38.55
N ASN A 7 -16.69 -13.85 38.62
CA ASN A 7 -15.56 -12.87 38.63
C ASN A 7 -14.29 -13.66 39.02
N GLY A 8 -13.14 -13.65 38.32
CA GLY A 8 -12.45 -12.57 37.61
C GLY A 8 -11.29 -12.08 38.48
N PHE A 9 -10.04 -12.37 38.07
CA PHE A 9 -8.76 -11.85 38.59
C PHE A 9 -8.38 -12.12 40.06
N LEU A 10 -7.35 -12.97 40.27
CA LEU A 10 -6.24 -12.72 41.21
C LEU A 10 -5.18 -13.84 41.07
N ALA A 11 -4.20 -13.61 40.19
CA ALA A 11 -2.92 -14.35 40.19
C ALA A 11 -1.74 -13.36 40.36
N LEU A 12 -1.96 -12.30 41.13
CA LEU A 12 -0.95 -11.40 41.70
C LEU A 12 -1.22 -11.37 43.20
N GLY A 13 -0.50 -12.19 43.96
CA GLY A 13 -0.74 -12.27 45.39
C GLY A 13 -0.19 -13.51 46.07
N ALA A 14 1.05 -13.88 45.80
CA ALA A 14 1.84 -14.72 46.71
C ALA A 14 3.34 -14.59 46.40
N VAL A 15 3.90 -13.38 46.59
CA VAL A 15 5.27 -13.31 47.15
C VAL A 15 5.12 -13.71 48.61
N ALA A 16 4.96 -15.01 48.84
CA ALA A 16 5.21 -15.55 50.15
C ALA A 16 6.68 -15.27 50.45
N LEU A 17 6.93 -14.63 51.59
CA LEU A 17 8.20 -14.61 52.29
C LEU A 17 8.65 -16.07 52.51
N LEU A 18 9.17 -16.71 51.47
CA LEU A 18 10.06 -17.83 51.62
C LEU A 18 11.38 -17.18 51.96
N ALA A 19 11.68 -17.14 53.26
CA ALA A 19 13.06 -17.22 53.72
C ALA A 19 13.63 -18.51 53.11
N GLY A 20 14.09 -18.41 51.87
CA GLY A 20 14.77 -19.47 51.16
C GLY A 20 16.08 -19.66 51.89
N CYS A 21 16.30 -20.83 52.46
CA CYS A 21 17.62 -21.22 52.90
C CYS A 21 18.62 -20.91 51.79
N GLU A 22 19.67 -20.16 52.11
CA GLU A 22 20.76 -19.96 51.17
C GLU A 22 21.33 -21.34 50.82
N GLU A 23 21.84 -21.52 49.60
CA GLU A 23 22.31 -22.80 49.04
C GLU A 23 23.40 -23.48 49.89
N ASN A 24 23.94 -22.76 50.90
CA ASN A 24 24.99 -23.18 51.82
C ASN A 24 24.54 -23.35 53.29
N ASP A 25 23.26 -23.15 53.63
CA ASP A 25 22.74 -23.22 55.03
C ASP A 25 22.95 -24.59 55.73
N TRP A 26 23.33 -25.61 54.97
CA TRP A 26 23.64 -26.96 55.46
C TRP A 26 25.10 -27.38 55.28
N ASN A 27 25.88 -26.64 54.47
CA ASN A 27 27.23 -27.03 54.06
C ASN A 27 28.32 -26.45 54.97
N ASP A 28 27.99 -25.40 55.72
CA ASP A 28 28.79 -24.78 56.78
C ASP A 28 29.06 -25.70 57.99
N LYS A 29 28.42 -26.89 58.03
CA LYS A 29 28.61 -27.91 59.08
C LYS A 29 29.58 -29.03 58.71
N LEU A 30 30.21 -28.97 57.54
CA LEU A 30 31.20 -29.95 57.08
C LEU A 30 32.63 -29.45 57.32
N ASP A 31 33.43 -30.23 58.06
CA ASP A 31 34.84 -29.90 58.31
C ASP A 31 35.63 -29.91 56.98
N GLY A 32 36.24 -28.77 56.66
CA GLY A 32 36.98 -28.57 55.40
C GLY A 32 36.14 -28.08 54.21
N PHE A 33 34.87 -27.70 54.43
CA PHE A 33 34.08 -27.00 53.42
C PHE A 33 34.58 -25.56 53.27
N GLU A 34 35.24 -25.27 52.15
CA GLU A 34 35.34 -23.90 51.65
C GLU A 34 34.06 -23.59 50.89
N VAL A 35 33.40 -22.47 51.21
CA VAL A 35 32.28 -21.96 50.42
C VAL A 35 32.77 -21.90 48.97
N PRO A 36 32.18 -22.68 48.03
CA PRO A 36 32.49 -22.52 46.63
C PRO A 36 32.17 -21.07 46.32
N GLN A 37 33.15 -20.26 45.89
CA GLN A 37 32.81 -18.99 45.30
C GLN A 37 31.88 -19.31 44.12
N PRO A 38 30.61 -18.88 44.14
CA PRO A 38 29.69 -19.15 43.05
C PRO A 38 30.39 -18.72 41.76
N GLY A 39 30.41 -19.60 40.76
CA GLY A 39 31.16 -19.41 39.51
C GLY A 39 31.16 -17.96 39.07
N MET A 40 32.34 -17.35 39.13
CA MET A 40 32.64 -15.91 39.03
C MET A 40 32.32 -15.26 37.67
N ASN A 41 31.59 -15.95 36.80
CA ASN A 41 31.31 -15.48 35.46
C ASN A 41 29.85 -15.02 35.40
N VAL A 42 29.63 -13.80 35.89
CA VAL A 42 28.46 -13.01 35.50
C VAL A 42 28.65 -12.67 34.03
N GLU A 43 27.72 -13.12 33.19
CA GLU A 43 27.79 -12.97 31.74
C GLU A 43 26.68 -12.06 31.23
N SER A 44 26.95 -11.35 30.15
CA SER A 44 25.94 -10.63 29.37
C SER A 44 25.88 -11.23 27.98
N LEU A 45 24.76 -11.88 27.64
CA LEU A 45 24.57 -12.60 26.38
C LEU A 45 23.42 -11.98 25.57
N ASN A 46 23.46 -12.20 24.26
CA ASN A 46 22.33 -11.93 23.36
C ASN A 46 21.82 -13.26 22.81
N TYR A 47 20.51 -13.41 22.68
CA TYR A 47 19.88 -14.61 22.13
C TYR A 47 18.62 -14.28 21.34
N THR A 48 18.47 -14.85 20.14
CA THR A 48 17.26 -14.72 19.33
C THR A 48 16.49 -16.03 19.36
N LEU A 49 15.20 -15.99 19.73
CA LEU A 49 14.34 -17.18 19.69
C LEU A 49 14.19 -17.70 18.26
N THR A 50 14.37 -19.00 18.09
CA THR A 50 14.20 -19.69 16.81
C THR A 50 12.80 -20.28 16.66
N PRO A 51 12.37 -20.68 15.44
CA PRO A 51 11.10 -21.39 15.25
C PRO A 51 10.98 -22.67 16.11
N ALA A 52 12.10 -23.34 16.41
CA ALA A 52 12.12 -24.51 17.28
C ALA A 52 11.82 -24.15 18.74
N ASP A 53 12.28 -22.98 19.21
CA ASP A 53 12.02 -22.51 20.56
C ASP A 53 10.53 -22.19 20.77
N TYR A 54 9.90 -21.49 19.81
CA TYR A 54 8.45 -21.26 19.84
C TYR A 54 7.66 -22.57 19.80
N THR A 55 8.06 -23.52 18.95
CA THR A 55 7.42 -24.84 18.88
C THR A 55 7.52 -25.56 20.22
N LYS A 56 8.65 -25.45 20.92
CA LYS A 56 8.88 -26.09 22.22
C LYS A 56 7.94 -25.57 23.31
N ILE A 57 7.56 -24.29 23.26
CA ILE A 57 6.60 -23.66 24.19
C ILE A 57 5.22 -24.35 24.13
N SER A 58 4.81 -24.86 22.97
CA SER A 58 3.46 -25.40 22.75
C SER A 58 3.08 -26.59 23.65
N GLY A 59 4.03 -27.43 24.08
CA GLY A 59 3.68 -28.73 24.68
C GLY A 59 4.68 -29.36 25.64
N ASN A 60 5.78 -28.69 25.99
CA ASN A 60 6.80 -29.26 26.89
C ASN A 60 6.80 -28.57 28.26
N ALA A 61 7.22 -29.30 29.30
CA ALA A 61 7.61 -28.64 30.55
C ALA A 61 8.88 -27.79 30.31
N PRO A 62 9.04 -26.63 31.00
CA PRO A 62 8.19 -26.10 32.06
C PRO A 62 6.95 -25.31 31.58
N TYR A 63 6.81 -25.09 30.27
CA TYR A 63 5.79 -24.19 29.69
C TYR A 63 4.36 -24.66 29.92
N THR A 64 4.11 -25.96 30.04
CA THR A 64 2.76 -26.51 30.29
C THR A 64 2.12 -26.04 31.61
N SER A 65 2.90 -25.44 32.51
CA SER A 65 2.40 -24.84 33.77
C SER A 65 2.09 -23.33 33.66
N ILE A 66 2.26 -22.74 32.48
CA ILE A 66 2.23 -21.30 32.20
C ILE A 66 1.19 -21.03 31.11
N GLY A 67 0.38 -19.98 31.29
CA GLY A 67 -0.77 -19.66 30.42
C GLY A 67 -1.70 -20.85 30.10
N THR A 68 -2.49 -20.70 29.04
CA THR A 68 -3.43 -21.73 28.56
C THR A 68 -2.86 -22.56 27.40
N ASP A 69 -3.41 -23.76 27.20
CA ASP A 69 -3.07 -24.63 26.06
C ASP A 69 -3.30 -23.93 24.71
N GLU A 70 -4.35 -23.11 24.61
CA GLU A 70 -4.66 -22.31 23.42
C GLU A 70 -3.57 -21.27 23.15
N GLN A 71 -3.14 -20.53 24.18
CA GLN A 71 -2.05 -19.55 24.05
C GLN A 71 -0.76 -20.21 23.58
N ARG A 72 -0.34 -21.32 24.22
CA ARG A 72 0.89 -22.03 23.85
C ARG A 72 0.83 -22.62 22.45
N THR A 73 -0.33 -23.14 22.05
CA THR A 73 -0.55 -23.64 20.69
C THR A 73 -0.42 -22.51 19.68
N LEU A 74 -0.99 -21.33 19.97
CA LEU A 74 -0.90 -20.16 19.10
C LEU A 74 0.54 -19.64 18.99
N ILE A 75 1.28 -19.59 20.10
CA ILE A 75 2.69 -19.19 20.11
C ILE A 75 3.51 -20.09 19.20
N GLY A 76 3.36 -21.41 19.34
CA GLY A 76 4.07 -22.37 18.48
C GLY A 76 3.67 -22.29 17.01
N ALA A 77 2.38 -22.09 16.72
CA ALA A 77 1.87 -22.01 15.35
C ALA A 77 2.27 -20.71 14.62
N THR A 78 2.32 -19.59 15.35
CA THR A 78 2.60 -18.27 14.76
C THR A 78 4.08 -17.87 14.85
N GLY A 79 4.86 -18.53 15.71
CA GLY A 79 6.24 -18.13 15.99
C GLY A 79 6.34 -16.76 16.67
N SER A 80 5.31 -16.37 17.43
CA SER A 80 5.21 -15.08 18.09
C SER A 80 4.35 -15.14 19.35
N PHE A 81 4.67 -14.30 20.34
CA PHE A 81 3.77 -14.01 21.46
C PHE A 81 2.68 -13.03 21.02
N SER A 82 1.50 -13.12 21.61
CA SER A 82 0.37 -12.26 21.29
C SER A 82 0.57 -10.83 21.81
N THR A 83 1.21 -10.67 22.97
CA THR A 83 1.47 -9.39 23.63
C THR A 83 2.82 -9.41 24.35
N ASP A 84 3.37 -8.24 24.70
CA ASP A 84 4.59 -8.16 25.51
C ASP A 84 4.40 -8.86 26.86
N ALA A 85 3.25 -8.68 27.52
CA ALA A 85 2.95 -9.32 28.79
C ALA A 85 3.02 -10.85 28.72
N GLU A 86 2.52 -11.44 27.62
CA GLU A 86 2.63 -12.87 27.36
C GLU A 86 4.10 -13.27 27.18
N ALA A 87 4.89 -12.50 26.42
CA ALA A 87 6.31 -12.78 26.26
C ALA A 87 7.07 -12.73 27.60
N LEU A 88 6.78 -11.74 28.45
CA LEU A 88 7.38 -11.60 29.78
C LEU A 88 7.00 -12.75 30.74
N GLU A 89 5.90 -13.47 30.48
CA GLU A 89 5.51 -14.66 31.22
C GLU A 89 6.34 -15.89 30.79
N TYR A 90 6.51 -16.10 29.48
CA TYR A 90 7.14 -17.31 28.93
C TYR A 90 8.67 -17.25 28.84
N ILE A 91 9.26 -16.10 28.54
CA ILE A 91 10.72 -15.99 28.33
C ILE A 91 11.52 -16.34 29.59
N PRO A 92 11.14 -15.90 30.80
CA PRO A 92 11.80 -16.37 32.02
C PRO A 92 11.78 -17.89 32.16
N ALA A 93 10.69 -18.56 31.78
CA ALA A 93 10.59 -20.01 31.82
C ALA A 93 11.49 -20.68 30.78
N PHE A 94 11.60 -20.08 29.58
CA PHE A 94 12.55 -20.50 28.56
C PHE A 94 13.99 -20.41 29.05
N LEU A 95 14.38 -19.31 29.68
CA LEU A 95 15.73 -19.14 30.22
C LEU A 95 16.02 -20.05 31.43
N ARG A 96 14.98 -20.50 32.15
CA ARG A 96 15.07 -21.48 33.26
C ARG A 96 14.95 -22.94 32.80
N ASP A 97 14.69 -23.18 31.53
CA ASP A 97 14.59 -24.53 31.01
C ASP A 97 15.95 -25.21 31.12
N SER A 98 16.02 -26.33 31.85
CA SER A 98 17.27 -27.04 32.13
C SER A 98 17.96 -27.59 30.88
N THR A 99 17.26 -27.66 29.74
CA THR A 99 17.90 -28.05 28.48
C THR A 99 18.61 -26.90 27.78
N ASN A 100 18.49 -25.67 28.29
CA ASN A 100 19.08 -24.47 27.71
C ASN A 100 20.34 -24.07 28.51
N ASN A 101 21.35 -23.52 27.82
CA ASN A 101 22.61 -23.13 28.45
C ASN A 101 22.46 -21.99 29.48
N PHE A 102 21.38 -21.22 29.40
CA PHE A 102 21.08 -20.12 30.33
C PHE A 102 20.73 -20.59 31.74
N PHE A 103 20.25 -21.84 31.90
CA PHE A 103 19.87 -22.38 33.19
C PHE A 103 21.04 -22.36 34.19
N ALA A 104 22.25 -22.65 33.72
CA ALA A 104 23.45 -22.78 34.55
C ALA A 104 24.16 -21.45 34.88
N LEU A 105 23.71 -20.32 34.32
CA LEU A 105 24.37 -19.02 34.56
C LEU A 105 24.26 -18.56 36.02
N SER A 106 25.25 -17.82 36.51
CA SER A 106 25.25 -17.27 37.86
C SER A 106 24.23 -16.14 38.05
N ASN A 107 23.83 -15.87 39.30
CA ASN A 107 23.07 -14.66 39.63
C ASN A 107 23.87 -13.41 39.23
N GLY A 108 23.17 -12.39 38.72
CA GLY A 108 23.76 -11.19 38.13
C GLY A 108 23.93 -11.28 36.62
N SER A 109 23.94 -12.47 36.02
CA SER A 109 24.00 -12.63 34.57
C SER A 109 22.76 -12.04 33.88
N ALA A 110 22.97 -11.46 32.71
CA ALA A 110 21.95 -10.83 31.88
C ALA A 110 21.87 -11.50 30.50
N VAL A 111 20.66 -11.70 30.00
CA VAL A 111 20.43 -12.15 28.62
C VAL A 111 19.48 -11.17 27.95
N LYS A 112 19.91 -10.55 26.86
CA LYS A 112 19.02 -9.82 25.95
C LYS A 112 18.41 -10.82 24.97
N VAL A 113 17.12 -11.05 25.11
CA VAL A 113 16.37 -12.00 24.28
C VAL A 113 15.63 -11.21 23.21
N THR A 114 15.85 -11.55 21.95
CA THR A 114 15.09 -11.07 20.79
C THR A 114 14.02 -12.11 20.43
N TYR A 115 12.78 -11.65 20.33
CA TYR A 115 11.59 -12.48 20.11
C TYR A 115 10.50 -11.70 19.37
N ASN A 116 9.47 -12.37 18.89
CA ASN A 116 8.40 -11.78 18.10
C ASN A 116 7.17 -11.52 18.97
N VAL A 117 6.59 -10.33 18.85
CA VAL A 117 5.33 -9.97 19.48
C VAL A 117 4.37 -9.49 18.41
N ALA A 118 3.22 -10.17 18.29
CA ALA A 118 2.25 -9.91 17.24
C ALA A 118 1.75 -8.46 17.27
N THR A 119 1.52 -7.88 18.46
CA THR A 119 1.09 -6.47 18.62
C THR A 119 2.16 -5.43 18.28
N ASN A 120 3.42 -5.85 18.11
CA ASN A 120 4.53 -4.93 17.80
C ASN A 120 4.79 -4.84 16.29
N ARG A 121 3.98 -5.53 15.48
CA ARG A 121 3.92 -5.32 14.02
C ARG A 121 3.37 -3.93 13.71
N THR A 122 3.64 -3.44 12.50
CA THR A 122 3.20 -2.10 12.10
C THR A 122 1.68 -1.93 12.21
N PRO A 123 1.19 -0.72 12.54
CA PRO A 123 -0.25 -0.45 12.65
C PRO A 123 -1.06 -0.88 11.42
N ALA A 124 -0.49 -0.71 10.21
CA ALA A 124 -1.11 -1.13 8.96
C ALA A 124 -1.29 -2.66 8.87
N VAL A 125 -0.27 -3.45 9.25
CA VAL A 125 -0.37 -4.92 9.29
C VAL A 125 -1.45 -5.36 10.26
N LEU A 126 -1.50 -4.77 11.46
CA LEU A 126 -2.50 -5.08 12.47
C LEU A 126 -3.92 -4.75 11.99
N ALA A 127 -4.11 -3.56 11.40
CA ALA A 127 -5.40 -3.11 10.90
C ALA A 127 -5.92 -4.01 9.76
N ILE A 128 -5.09 -4.28 8.75
CA ILE A 128 -5.48 -5.12 7.61
C ILE A 128 -5.79 -6.56 8.05
N ASN A 129 -4.99 -7.14 8.96
CA ASN A 129 -5.21 -8.49 9.47
C ASN A 129 -6.46 -8.61 10.35
N LYS A 130 -6.88 -7.51 10.99
CA LYS A 130 -8.16 -7.45 11.72
C LYS A 130 -9.34 -7.48 10.76
N GLY A 131 -9.19 -6.90 9.58
CA GLY A 131 -10.17 -6.91 8.50
C GLY A 131 -10.04 -5.69 7.61
N VAL A 132 -10.50 -5.82 6.37
CA VAL A 132 -10.63 -4.72 5.42
C VAL A 132 -12.03 -4.74 4.84
N GLU A 133 -12.55 -3.56 4.52
CA GLU A 133 -13.75 -3.46 3.70
C GLU A 133 -13.43 -3.87 2.26
N LEU A 134 -14.37 -4.56 1.61
CA LEU A 134 -14.20 -5.06 0.25
C LEU A 134 -15.22 -4.41 -0.67
N LEU A 135 -14.76 -3.74 -1.72
CA LEU A 135 -15.61 -3.15 -2.72
C LEU A 135 -15.14 -3.59 -4.12
N THR A 136 -16.01 -4.24 -4.87
CA THR A 136 -15.81 -4.41 -6.31
C THR A 136 -16.66 -3.37 -7.02
N LEU A 137 -16.04 -2.49 -7.81
CA LEU A 137 -16.77 -1.41 -8.46
C LEU A 137 -17.81 -1.95 -9.43
N SER A 138 -19.03 -1.48 -9.24
CA SER A 138 -20.18 -1.73 -10.09
C SER A 138 -20.19 -0.80 -11.31
N GLU A 139 -21.13 -1.04 -12.21
CA GLU A 139 -21.40 -0.18 -13.35
C GLU A 139 -21.77 1.25 -12.94
N ASP A 140 -22.62 1.41 -11.91
CA ASP A 140 -23.04 2.71 -11.37
C ASP A 140 -21.87 3.51 -10.77
N ASP A 141 -20.89 2.81 -10.18
CA ASP A 141 -19.67 3.44 -9.67
C ASP A 141 -18.82 4.02 -10.81
N TYR A 142 -18.72 3.31 -11.94
CA TYR A 142 -18.04 3.84 -13.11
C TYR A 142 -18.82 5.02 -13.72
N MET A 143 -20.15 4.95 -13.84
CA MET A 143 -20.95 6.10 -14.29
C MET A 143 -20.69 7.33 -13.42
N THR A 144 -20.63 7.14 -12.10
CA THR A 144 -20.30 8.21 -11.15
C THR A 144 -18.88 8.72 -11.34
N ALA A 145 -17.90 7.83 -11.52
CA ALA A 145 -16.50 8.19 -11.74
C ALA A 145 -16.27 8.97 -13.04
N TRP A 146 -16.94 8.56 -14.11
CA TRP A 146 -16.93 9.22 -15.42
C TRP A 146 -17.81 10.47 -15.46
N GLY A 147 -18.66 10.67 -14.46
CA GLY A 147 -19.61 11.79 -14.39
C GLY A 147 -20.66 11.75 -15.50
N SER A 148 -20.94 10.56 -16.04
CA SER A 148 -21.87 10.36 -17.15
C SER A 148 -22.52 8.98 -17.10
N ASP A 149 -23.83 8.95 -17.38
CA ASP A 149 -24.65 7.77 -17.60
C ASP A 149 -24.61 7.23 -19.04
N ASP A 150 -24.03 8.00 -19.96
CA ASP A 150 -23.99 7.68 -21.39
C ASP A 150 -22.55 7.50 -21.93
N ASN A 151 -21.58 8.24 -21.37
CA ASN A 151 -20.18 8.31 -21.82
C ASN A 151 -19.24 7.73 -20.75
N TYR A 152 -19.34 6.43 -20.53
CA TYR A 152 -18.47 5.71 -19.60
C TYR A 152 -18.15 4.31 -20.11
N ILE A 153 -17.07 3.74 -19.59
CA ILE A 153 -16.81 2.29 -19.65
C ILE A 153 -16.78 1.74 -18.23
N ASN A 154 -16.99 0.44 -18.10
CA ASN A 154 -16.86 -0.26 -16.82
C ASN A 154 -15.39 -0.46 -16.41
N ALA A 155 -14.58 0.61 -16.51
CA ALA A 155 -13.17 0.68 -16.16
C ALA A 155 -12.71 2.14 -15.95
N PHE A 156 -11.64 2.33 -15.20
CA PHE A 156 -10.85 3.56 -15.25
C PHE A 156 -9.94 3.58 -16.48
N ALA A 157 -9.57 4.78 -16.93
CA ALA A 157 -8.70 5.01 -18.09
C ALA A 157 -7.85 6.27 -17.87
N PRO A 158 -6.83 6.59 -18.70
CA PRO A 158 -5.98 7.77 -18.49
C PRO A 158 -6.72 9.12 -18.28
N ALA A 159 -7.88 9.34 -18.91
CA ALA A 159 -8.72 10.53 -18.78
C ALA A 159 -9.56 10.53 -17.49
N THR A 160 -9.90 9.34 -16.99
CA THR A 160 -10.64 9.12 -15.73
C THR A 160 -9.86 8.09 -14.92
N PRO A 161 -8.69 8.47 -14.35
CA PRO A 161 -7.84 7.52 -13.66
C PRO A 161 -8.43 7.11 -12.32
N ALA A 162 -8.07 5.92 -11.86
CA ALA A 162 -8.34 5.46 -10.49
C ALA A 162 -7.52 6.31 -9.50
N SER A 163 -8.00 7.51 -9.20
CA SER A 163 -7.33 8.44 -8.29
C SER A 163 -7.84 8.29 -6.85
N ALA A 164 -7.01 8.67 -5.87
CA ALA A 164 -7.43 8.68 -4.46
C ALA A 164 -8.70 9.51 -4.25
N ARG A 165 -8.87 10.62 -4.97
CA ARG A 165 -10.08 11.45 -4.93
C ARG A 165 -11.30 10.69 -5.41
N THR A 166 -11.21 10.04 -6.57
CA THR A 166 -12.33 9.33 -7.18
C THR A 166 -12.75 8.14 -6.33
N LEU A 167 -11.78 7.29 -5.94
CA LEU A 167 -12.03 6.14 -5.08
C LEU A 167 -12.54 6.55 -3.70
N SER A 168 -12.04 7.66 -3.13
CA SER A 168 -12.56 8.18 -1.87
C SER A 168 -14.00 8.67 -1.97
N GLY A 169 -14.42 9.23 -3.10
CA GLY A 169 -15.80 9.64 -3.31
C GLY A 169 -16.75 8.44 -3.24
N ILE A 170 -16.40 7.38 -3.97
CA ILE A 170 -17.16 6.13 -4.03
C ILE A 170 -17.19 5.46 -2.64
N LEU A 171 -16.03 5.26 -2.01
CA LEU A 171 -15.93 4.60 -0.71
C LEU A 171 -16.66 5.33 0.42
N LYS A 172 -16.81 6.66 0.35
CA LYS A 172 -17.62 7.41 1.32
C LYS A 172 -19.12 7.18 1.15
N GLY A 173 -19.56 6.93 -0.09
CA GLY A 173 -20.95 6.57 -0.36
C GLY A 173 -21.26 5.18 0.17
N GLU A 174 -20.36 4.23 -0.07
CA GLU A 174 -20.53 2.83 0.34
C GLU A 174 -20.31 2.61 1.85
N PHE A 175 -19.29 3.26 2.41
CA PHE A 175 -18.90 3.16 3.82
C PHE A 175 -18.97 4.54 4.51
N PRO A 176 -20.18 5.09 4.73
CA PRO A 176 -20.36 6.43 5.30
C PRO A 176 -19.95 6.54 6.77
N ASP A 177 -19.97 5.42 7.50
CA ASP A 177 -19.63 5.34 8.93
C ASP A 177 -18.17 4.90 9.17
N ALA A 178 -17.30 5.07 8.16
CA ALA A 178 -15.91 4.67 8.27
C ALA A 178 -15.17 5.43 9.38
N GLU A 179 -14.34 4.71 10.13
CA GLU A 179 -13.52 5.24 11.23
C GLU A 179 -12.06 5.42 10.79
N ALA A 180 -11.38 6.42 11.37
CA ALA A 180 -9.98 6.68 11.07
C ALA A 180 -9.12 5.42 11.33
N GLY A 181 -8.28 5.06 10.36
CA GLY A 181 -7.45 3.86 10.38
C GLY A 181 -8.10 2.59 9.82
N GLN A 182 -9.35 2.64 9.37
CA GLN A 182 -9.97 1.54 8.61
C GLN A 182 -9.38 1.44 7.19
N TYR A 183 -9.29 0.21 6.70
CA TYR A 183 -8.74 -0.12 5.39
C TYR A 183 -9.81 -0.70 4.48
N ALA A 184 -9.73 -0.40 3.19
CA ALA A 184 -10.59 -0.96 2.16
C ALA A 184 -9.74 -1.46 0.98
N VAL A 185 -10.10 -2.59 0.40
CA VAL A 185 -9.58 -3.03 -0.89
C VAL A 185 -10.65 -2.84 -1.96
N VAL A 186 -10.33 -2.02 -2.95
CA VAL A 186 -11.18 -1.74 -4.10
C VAL A 186 -10.68 -2.53 -5.30
N THR A 187 -11.53 -3.42 -5.82
CA THR A 187 -11.28 -4.16 -7.06
C THR A 187 -12.01 -3.45 -8.21
N TYR A 188 -11.27 -3.11 -9.25
CA TYR A 188 -11.78 -2.35 -10.40
C TYR A 188 -11.11 -2.78 -11.71
N ASN A 189 -11.72 -2.45 -12.84
CA ASN A 189 -11.13 -2.62 -14.16
C ASN A 189 -10.37 -1.36 -14.56
N GLU A 190 -9.25 -1.54 -15.23
CA GLU A 190 -8.41 -0.47 -15.76
C GLU A 190 -8.06 -0.73 -17.22
N ALA A 191 -8.26 0.30 -18.03
CA ALA A 191 -7.87 0.36 -19.43
C ALA A 191 -6.54 1.12 -19.59
N SER A 192 -5.68 0.65 -20.49
CA SER A 192 -4.43 1.34 -20.83
C SER A 192 -4.62 2.55 -21.75
N GLU A 193 -5.80 2.68 -22.35
CA GLU A 193 -6.14 3.70 -23.34
C GLU A 193 -7.51 4.30 -23.01
N ASN A 194 -7.75 5.52 -23.46
CA ASN A 194 -9.04 6.17 -23.23
C ASN A 194 -10.13 5.58 -24.15
N PRO A 195 -11.33 5.29 -23.61
CA PRO A 195 -12.50 5.12 -24.45
C PRO A 195 -12.82 6.42 -25.18
N ILE A 196 -13.28 6.28 -26.42
CA ILE A 196 -13.78 7.39 -27.22
C ILE A 196 -15.30 7.36 -27.11
N PHE A 197 -15.88 8.40 -26.51
CA PHE A 197 -17.32 8.57 -26.38
C PHE A 197 -17.80 9.71 -27.27
N GLY A 198 -18.64 9.43 -28.26
CA GLY A 198 -19.18 10.47 -29.13
C GLY A 198 -18.10 11.32 -29.83
N GLU A 199 -18.47 12.47 -30.39
CA GLU A 199 -17.62 13.23 -31.32
C GLU A 199 -16.37 13.90 -30.69
N ILE A 200 -15.20 13.64 -31.30
CA ILE A 200 -13.90 14.30 -31.15
C ILE A 200 -13.97 15.64 -31.90
N GLY A 201 -13.84 16.74 -31.17
CA GLY A 201 -13.55 18.04 -31.76
C GLY A 201 -13.21 19.08 -30.71
N GLY A 202 -11.93 19.46 -30.60
CA GLY A 202 -11.54 20.64 -29.83
C GLY A 202 -10.05 20.74 -29.51
N GLY A 203 -9.23 21.11 -30.49
CA GLY A 203 -7.85 21.59 -30.29
C GLY A 203 -7.27 22.13 -31.61
N ASP A 204 -6.85 23.39 -31.61
CA ASP A 204 -6.45 24.21 -32.77
C ASP A 204 -5.32 23.59 -33.63
N GLU A 205 -5.71 22.99 -34.76
CA GLU A 205 -4.95 22.68 -35.97
C GLU A 205 -5.96 22.65 -37.14
N PRO A 206 -5.59 22.83 -38.43
CA PRO A 206 -6.52 23.17 -39.50
C PRO A 206 -7.70 22.20 -39.60
N VAL A 207 -8.91 22.75 -39.55
CA VAL A 207 -10.18 21.99 -39.56
C VAL A 207 -10.25 21.12 -40.81
N PHE A 208 -10.39 19.81 -40.62
CA PHE A 208 -10.67 18.86 -41.69
C PHE A 208 -12.11 19.10 -42.18
N GLU A 209 -12.26 19.54 -43.43
CA GLU A 209 -13.55 19.81 -44.07
C GLU A 209 -13.86 18.75 -45.13
N PRO A 210 -14.85 17.87 -44.91
CA PRO A 210 -15.29 16.92 -45.91
C PRO A 210 -15.80 17.59 -47.19
N THR A 211 -15.63 16.93 -48.32
CA THR A 211 -16.19 17.37 -49.61
C THR A 211 -17.71 17.19 -49.64
N SER A 212 -18.34 17.56 -50.75
CA SER A 212 -19.75 17.26 -51.04
C SER A 212 -19.93 16.68 -52.45
N VAL A 213 -18.92 15.95 -52.95
CA VAL A 213 -18.88 15.45 -54.32
C VAL A 213 -19.68 14.16 -54.49
N LEU A 214 -19.85 13.37 -53.43
CA LEU A 214 -20.52 12.06 -53.53
C LEU A 214 -21.99 12.17 -53.93
N GLY A 215 -22.72 13.17 -53.44
CA GLY A 215 -24.12 13.40 -53.75
C GLY A 215 -24.42 13.64 -55.25
N THR A 216 -23.40 13.89 -56.06
CA THR A 216 -23.49 13.99 -57.53
C THR A 216 -22.70 12.90 -58.26
N ALA A 217 -22.17 11.91 -57.55
CA ALA A 217 -21.37 10.84 -58.13
C ALA A 217 -22.20 10.00 -59.11
N ALA A 218 -21.58 9.68 -60.25
CA ALA A 218 -22.14 8.83 -61.29
C ALA A 218 -21.05 7.89 -61.82
N GLU A 219 -21.45 6.72 -62.31
CA GLU A 219 -20.53 5.75 -62.89
C GLU A 219 -19.69 6.37 -64.02
N GLY A 220 -18.38 6.16 -63.97
CA GLY A 220 -17.38 6.74 -64.86
C GLY A 220 -16.84 8.11 -64.46
N ALA A 221 -17.31 8.72 -63.37
CA ALA A 221 -16.81 10.01 -62.90
C ALA A 221 -15.50 9.86 -62.11
N ASP A 222 -14.49 10.66 -62.44
CA ASP A 222 -13.28 10.83 -61.64
C ASP A 222 -13.55 11.86 -60.53
N ILE A 223 -13.35 11.47 -59.27
CA ILE A 223 -13.62 12.32 -58.12
C ILE A 223 -12.47 12.27 -57.11
N GLN A 224 -12.27 13.39 -56.42
CA GLN A 224 -11.49 13.47 -55.19
C GLN A 224 -12.45 13.67 -54.03
N VAL A 225 -12.47 12.74 -53.09
CA VAL A 225 -13.36 12.76 -51.93
C VAL A 225 -12.53 12.99 -50.69
N LYS A 226 -12.89 14.02 -49.91
CA LYS A 226 -12.43 14.16 -48.53
C LYS A 226 -13.57 13.78 -47.61
N GLY A 227 -13.34 12.83 -46.72
CA GLY A 227 -14.40 12.35 -45.86
C GLY A 227 -13.92 11.43 -44.77
N TYR A 228 -14.89 10.83 -44.08
CA TYR A 228 -14.65 9.91 -43.00
C TYR A 228 -14.84 8.47 -43.46
N ILE A 229 -13.97 7.57 -42.99
CA ILE A 229 -14.28 6.15 -42.97
C ILE A 229 -15.37 5.91 -41.94
N THR A 230 -16.50 5.37 -42.36
CA THR A 230 -17.73 5.23 -41.55
C THR A 230 -18.23 3.79 -41.43
N ALA A 231 -17.59 2.84 -42.09
CA ALA A 231 -17.74 1.41 -41.84
C ALA A 231 -16.58 0.67 -42.49
N VAL A 232 -16.22 -0.52 -42.00
CA VAL A 232 -15.12 -1.33 -42.56
C VAL A 232 -15.61 -2.77 -42.80
N ASN A 233 -15.12 -3.39 -43.86
CA ASN A 233 -15.28 -4.82 -44.14
C ASN A 233 -13.96 -5.46 -44.60
N ASN A 234 -13.92 -6.77 -44.82
CA ASN A 234 -12.70 -7.50 -45.21
C ASN A 234 -12.13 -7.13 -46.59
N ARG A 235 -12.79 -6.24 -47.34
CA ARG A 235 -12.43 -5.83 -48.70
C ARG A 235 -12.44 -4.32 -48.87
N GLY A 236 -12.53 -3.53 -47.81
CA GLY A 236 -12.52 -2.07 -47.90
C GLY A 236 -13.37 -1.41 -46.84
N PHE A 237 -13.92 -0.24 -47.17
CA PHE A 237 -14.62 0.62 -46.22
C PHE A 237 -15.69 1.48 -46.88
N ILE A 238 -16.59 2.07 -46.08
CA ILE A 238 -17.50 3.13 -46.52
C ILE A 238 -16.84 4.47 -46.29
N LEU A 239 -16.67 5.26 -47.34
CA LEU A 239 -16.25 6.66 -47.26
C LEU A 239 -17.48 7.57 -47.33
N THR A 240 -17.57 8.50 -46.39
CA THR A 240 -18.69 9.45 -46.30
C THR A 240 -18.19 10.89 -46.31
N ASP A 241 -18.73 11.69 -47.20
CA ASP A 241 -18.55 13.15 -47.24
C ASP A 241 -19.87 13.85 -46.86
N ASN A 242 -19.93 15.18 -46.96
CA ASN A 242 -21.10 15.95 -46.55
C ASN A 242 -22.36 15.69 -47.41
N SER A 243 -22.26 14.98 -48.54
CA SER A 243 -23.40 14.75 -49.45
C SER A 243 -23.72 13.29 -49.73
N GLY A 244 -22.93 12.32 -49.23
CA GLY A 244 -23.32 10.91 -49.28
C GLY A 244 -22.24 9.93 -48.84
N SER A 245 -22.54 8.63 -48.99
CA SER A 245 -21.66 7.53 -48.58
C SER A 245 -21.43 6.56 -49.74
N ILE A 246 -20.19 6.12 -49.95
CA ILE A 246 -19.83 5.20 -51.05
C ILE A 246 -18.95 4.06 -50.55
N LEU A 247 -19.10 2.88 -51.15
CA LEU A 247 -18.22 1.74 -50.87
C LEU A 247 -16.88 1.92 -51.61
N CYS A 248 -15.79 1.94 -50.87
CA CYS A 248 -14.43 1.86 -51.39
C CYS A 248 -13.96 0.41 -51.26
N TYR A 249 -13.72 -0.27 -52.38
CA TYR A 249 -13.55 -1.73 -52.46
C TYR A 249 -12.23 -2.13 -53.11
N GLN A 250 -11.54 -3.09 -52.50
CA GLN A 250 -10.32 -3.72 -53.01
C GLN A 250 -10.55 -5.23 -53.18
N ALA A 251 -10.32 -5.72 -54.40
CA ALA A 251 -10.65 -7.11 -54.77
C ALA A 251 -9.89 -8.16 -53.96
N SER A 252 -8.62 -7.90 -53.62
CA SER A 252 -7.80 -8.77 -52.79
C SER A 252 -6.71 -7.98 -52.07
N GLY A 253 -6.26 -8.50 -50.92
CA GLY A 253 -5.11 -7.95 -50.19
C GLY A 253 -5.41 -6.72 -49.30
N PHE A 254 -6.68 -6.35 -49.11
CA PHE A 254 -7.05 -5.32 -48.14
C PHE A 254 -6.72 -5.78 -46.72
N ASP A 255 -5.93 -4.99 -45.99
CA ASP A 255 -5.71 -5.18 -44.56
C ASP A 255 -6.77 -4.38 -43.78
N VAL A 256 -7.68 -5.10 -43.12
CA VAL A 256 -8.75 -4.48 -42.34
C VAL A 256 -8.22 -3.60 -41.19
N ASN A 257 -6.98 -3.83 -40.74
CA ASN A 257 -6.35 -3.08 -39.65
C ASN A 257 -5.59 -1.85 -40.15
N SER A 258 -5.44 -1.65 -41.46
CA SER A 258 -4.73 -0.47 -42.01
C SER A 258 -5.58 0.80 -41.96
N VAL A 259 -6.87 0.67 -41.66
CA VAL A 259 -7.82 1.78 -41.51
C VAL A 259 -8.73 1.56 -40.32
N ALA A 260 -9.30 2.65 -39.81
CA ALA A 260 -10.30 2.62 -38.75
C ALA A 260 -11.48 3.54 -39.08
N VAL A 261 -12.65 3.23 -38.53
CA VAL A 261 -13.78 4.17 -38.51
C VAL A 261 -13.34 5.48 -37.83
N GLY A 262 -13.70 6.61 -38.43
CA GLY A 262 -13.25 7.94 -38.00
C GLY A 262 -11.95 8.42 -38.64
N ASN A 263 -11.24 7.58 -39.41
CA ASN A 263 -10.14 8.08 -40.23
C ASN A 263 -10.67 9.13 -41.22
N GLN A 264 -10.03 10.29 -41.20
CA GLN A 264 -10.21 11.37 -42.16
C GLN A 264 -9.28 11.11 -43.32
N ILE A 265 -9.84 10.91 -44.51
CA ILE A 265 -9.04 10.55 -45.70
C ILE A 265 -9.31 11.49 -46.85
N THR A 266 -8.30 11.68 -47.69
CA THR A 266 -8.45 12.16 -49.07
C THR A 266 -8.27 10.97 -49.99
N LEU A 267 -9.25 10.71 -50.85
CA LEU A 267 -9.27 9.60 -51.81
C LEU A 267 -9.46 10.12 -53.22
N ASP A 268 -8.61 9.70 -54.14
CA ASP A 268 -8.75 9.94 -55.58
C ASP A 268 -9.18 8.64 -56.27
N GLY A 269 -10.25 8.67 -57.06
CA GLY A 269 -10.68 7.49 -57.78
C GLY A 269 -11.82 7.69 -58.77
N THR A 270 -12.00 6.70 -59.64
CA THR A 270 -13.10 6.66 -60.61
C THR A 270 -14.27 5.87 -60.03
N VAL A 271 -15.46 6.47 -60.04
CA VAL A 271 -16.69 5.82 -59.60
C VAL A 271 -17.07 4.71 -60.58
N ALA A 272 -17.29 3.51 -60.05
CA ALA A 272 -17.82 2.35 -60.75
C ALA A 272 -19.15 1.91 -60.14
N SER A 273 -19.75 0.85 -60.66
CA SER A 273 -20.92 0.22 -60.05
C SER A 273 -20.78 -1.28 -59.90
N TYR A 274 -21.36 -1.84 -58.83
CA TYR A 274 -21.55 -3.28 -58.67
C TYR A 274 -22.84 -3.57 -57.93
N GLY A 275 -23.66 -4.46 -58.50
CA GLY A 275 -24.93 -4.83 -57.88
C GLY A 275 -25.84 -3.63 -57.62
N LYS A 276 -25.83 -2.62 -58.51
CA LYS A 276 -26.57 -1.35 -58.35
C LYS A 276 -26.10 -0.44 -57.21
N GLY A 277 -24.99 -0.76 -56.55
CA GLY A 277 -24.27 0.15 -55.68
C GLY A 277 -23.19 0.90 -56.44
N LEU A 278 -23.12 2.22 -56.28
CA LEU A 278 -21.93 2.98 -56.66
C LEU A 278 -20.78 2.62 -55.71
N GLN A 279 -19.59 2.44 -56.26
CA GLN A 279 -18.40 2.08 -55.50
C GLN A 279 -17.14 2.67 -56.16
N ILE A 280 -16.04 2.74 -55.43
CA ILE A 280 -14.73 3.13 -55.96
C ILE A 280 -13.76 1.98 -55.72
N ALA A 281 -13.03 1.55 -56.77
CA ALA A 281 -11.98 0.57 -56.61
C ALA A 281 -10.76 1.24 -55.94
N ILE A 282 -10.19 0.61 -54.91
CA ILE A 282 -9.05 1.17 -54.16
C ILE A 282 -7.86 0.20 -54.09
N THR A 283 -6.69 0.80 -53.93
CA THR A 283 -5.45 0.23 -53.40
C THR A 283 -4.98 1.08 -52.21
N ASP A 284 -3.92 0.65 -51.52
CA ASP A 284 -3.24 1.44 -50.49
C ASP A 284 -2.69 2.78 -50.99
N GLU A 285 -2.38 2.89 -52.30
CA GLU A 285 -1.96 4.14 -52.94
C GLU A 285 -3.14 5.08 -53.32
N SER A 286 -4.40 4.63 -53.22
CA SER A 286 -5.57 5.41 -53.70
C SER A 286 -6.04 6.50 -52.73
N TYR A 287 -5.56 6.49 -51.49
CA TYR A 287 -5.97 7.44 -50.46
C TYR A 287 -4.84 7.75 -49.47
N THR A 288 -4.92 8.92 -48.84
CA THR A 288 -4.08 9.30 -47.70
C THR A 288 -4.94 9.40 -46.46
N ILE A 289 -4.41 8.94 -45.32
CA ILE A 289 -5.01 9.21 -44.01
C ILE A 289 -4.49 10.57 -43.56
N ASP A 290 -5.34 11.57 -43.61
CA ASP A 290 -5.03 12.96 -43.29
C ASP A 290 -5.16 13.25 -41.79
N GLY A 291 -5.91 12.41 -41.07
CA GLY A 291 -6.11 12.53 -39.65
C GLY A 291 -7.13 11.55 -39.11
N THR A 292 -7.58 11.81 -37.90
CA THR A 292 -8.71 11.11 -37.28
C THR A 292 -9.68 12.14 -36.73
N GLY A 293 -10.95 11.84 -36.83
CA GLY A 293 -12.01 12.62 -36.23
C GLY A 293 -13.22 11.75 -36.04
N THR A 294 -14.34 12.39 -35.73
CA THR A 294 -15.58 11.66 -35.47
C THR A 294 -16.65 11.98 -36.48
N TYR A 295 -17.58 11.05 -36.58
CA TYR A 295 -18.68 11.11 -37.52
C TYR A 295 -19.98 10.69 -36.82
N THR A 296 -20.95 11.60 -36.79
CA THR A 296 -22.32 11.32 -36.34
C THR A 296 -23.10 10.64 -37.45
N TYR A 297 -23.53 9.41 -37.21
CA TYR A 297 -24.41 8.71 -38.14
C TYR A 297 -25.77 9.39 -38.22
N PRO A 298 -26.35 9.53 -39.44
CA PRO A 298 -27.72 9.96 -39.57
C PRO A 298 -28.65 8.92 -38.93
N ALA A 299 -29.88 9.33 -38.61
CA ALA A 299 -30.91 8.38 -38.22
C ALA A 299 -31.07 7.30 -39.31
N PRO A 300 -30.95 6.00 -38.99
CA PRO A 300 -31.00 4.97 -40.00
C PRO A 300 -32.41 4.89 -40.60
N THR A 301 -32.48 4.65 -41.91
CA THR A 301 -33.74 4.27 -42.53
C THR A 301 -34.10 2.85 -42.09
N VAL A 302 -35.19 2.69 -41.35
CA VAL A 302 -35.64 1.37 -40.88
C VAL A 302 -36.35 0.65 -42.02
N TYR A 303 -35.84 -0.53 -42.38
CA TYR A 303 -36.38 -1.35 -43.45
C TYR A 303 -37.20 -2.52 -42.88
N THR A 304 -38.45 -2.64 -43.34
CA THR A 304 -39.29 -3.82 -43.14
C THR A 304 -38.99 -4.90 -44.19
N GLY A 305 -39.47 -6.13 -44.00
CA GLY A 305 -39.27 -7.20 -44.98
C GLY A 305 -39.83 -6.88 -46.38
N ALA A 306 -40.98 -6.19 -46.46
CA ALA A 306 -41.55 -5.73 -47.73
C ALA A 306 -40.67 -4.67 -48.42
N MET A 307 -40.08 -3.76 -47.63
CA MET A 307 -39.14 -2.75 -48.15
C MET A 307 -37.84 -3.41 -48.65
N LEU A 308 -37.40 -4.51 -48.03
CA LEU A 308 -36.27 -5.31 -48.54
C LEU A 308 -36.58 -5.92 -49.91
N ASP A 309 -37.76 -6.55 -50.06
CA ASP A 309 -38.19 -7.12 -51.34
C ASP A 309 -38.25 -6.06 -52.45
N GLU A 310 -38.70 -4.84 -52.15
CA GLU A 310 -38.67 -3.72 -53.10
C GLU A 310 -37.23 -3.30 -53.44
N ALA A 311 -36.40 -3.09 -52.42
CA ALA A 311 -35.04 -2.59 -52.59
C ALA A 311 -34.12 -3.50 -53.41
N VAL A 312 -34.30 -4.83 -53.34
CA VAL A 312 -33.51 -5.78 -54.14
C VAL A 312 -33.93 -5.82 -55.63
N THR A 313 -34.99 -5.12 -56.01
CA THR A 313 -35.44 -5.00 -57.41
C THR A 313 -34.99 -3.71 -58.10
N ARG A 314 -34.23 -2.84 -57.41
CA ARG A 314 -33.81 -1.55 -57.97
C ARG A 314 -33.04 -1.69 -59.29
N THR A 315 -33.29 -0.77 -60.21
CA THR A 315 -32.73 -0.80 -61.57
C THR A 315 -31.64 0.25 -61.78
N THR A 316 -31.60 1.27 -60.94
CA THR A 316 -30.65 2.40 -60.94
C THR A 316 -29.48 2.18 -60.00
N ASN A 317 -28.32 2.77 -60.33
CA ASN A 317 -27.16 2.78 -59.45
C ASN A 317 -27.33 3.87 -58.38
N GLU A 318 -27.04 3.55 -57.12
CA GLU A 318 -27.23 4.44 -55.98
C GLU A 318 -26.04 4.41 -55.02
N LEU A 319 -25.87 5.49 -54.26
CA LEU A 319 -24.93 5.54 -53.13
C LEU A 319 -25.36 4.59 -52.01
N ALA A 320 -24.43 4.31 -51.10
CA ALA A 320 -24.72 3.51 -49.93
C ALA A 320 -25.63 4.29 -48.96
N GLN A 321 -26.71 3.65 -48.49
CA GLN A 321 -27.67 4.27 -47.56
C GLN A 321 -27.47 3.70 -46.15
N TYR A 322 -27.46 4.56 -45.13
CA TYR A 322 -27.45 4.10 -43.73
C TYR A 322 -28.84 3.60 -43.31
N VAL A 323 -28.90 2.34 -42.90
CA VAL A 323 -30.15 1.59 -42.72
C VAL A 323 -30.14 0.76 -41.45
N GLN A 324 -31.34 0.35 -41.02
CA GLN A 324 -31.55 -0.62 -39.95
C GLN A 324 -32.48 -1.74 -40.43
N ILE A 325 -32.14 -2.98 -40.11
CA ILE A 325 -33.03 -4.13 -40.25
C ILE A 325 -33.11 -4.89 -38.92
N THR A 326 -34.20 -5.60 -38.69
CA THR A 326 -34.30 -6.60 -37.63
C THR A 326 -34.53 -7.96 -38.26
N GLY A 327 -33.62 -8.91 -38.02
CA GLY A 327 -33.69 -10.20 -38.69
C GLY A 327 -33.02 -11.31 -37.91
N LYS A 328 -33.50 -12.53 -38.16
CA LYS A 328 -32.93 -13.76 -37.63
C LYS A 328 -31.68 -14.14 -38.42
N ALA A 329 -30.55 -14.27 -37.75
CA ALA A 329 -29.28 -14.63 -38.36
C ALA A 329 -29.32 -16.06 -38.91
N SER A 330 -28.84 -16.21 -40.14
CA SER A 330 -28.66 -17.47 -40.86
C SER A 330 -27.21 -17.53 -41.33
N VAL A 331 -26.34 -18.11 -40.51
CA VAL A 331 -24.89 -18.16 -40.77
C VAL A 331 -24.52 -19.47 -41.47
N SER A 332 -23.79 -19.37 -42.58
CA SER A 332 -23.26 -20.53 -43.31
C SER A 332 -21.88 -20.23 -43.86
N GLY A 333 -20.84 -20.84 -43.26
CA GLY A 333 -19.45 -20.56 -43.60
C GLY A 333 -19.11 -19.08 -43.43
N ASN A 334 -18.78 -18.40 -44.53
CA ASN A 334 -18.47 -16.96 -44.54
C ASN A 334 -19.70 -16.06 -44.77
N TYR A 335 -20.90 -16.63 -44.94
CA TYR A 335 -22.11 -15.88 -45.23
C TYR A 335 -22.90 -15.62 -43.95
N TYR A 336 -23.08 -14.33 -43.63
CA TYR A 336 -23.84 -13.84 -42.47
C TYR A 336 -25.11 -13.15 -42.98
N ASN A 337 -26.18 -13.93 -43.15
CA ASN A 337 -27.45 -13.44 -43.69
C ASN A 337 -28.48 -13.24 -42.59
N PHE A 338 -29.50 -12.42 -42.86
CA PHE A 338 -30.55 -12.06 -41.92
C PHE A 338 -31.92 -12.22 -42.58
N ILE A 339 -32.73 -13.13 -42.02
CA ILE A 339 -34.11 -13.37 -42.41
C ILE A 339 -34.95 -12.30 -41.71
N VAL A 340 -35.43 -11.32 -42.47
CA VAL A 340 -36.24 -10.21 -41.96
C VAL A 340 -37.71 -10.59 -42.06
N ASP A 341 -38.46 -10.40 -40.98
CA ASP A 341 -39.88 -10.75 -40.95
C ASP A 341 -40.68 -9.94 -42.00
N GLY A 342 -41.61 -10.61 -42.66
CA GLY A 342 -42.39 -10.05 -43.78
C GLY A 342 -41.69 -9.99 -45.14
N ALA A 343 -40.43 -10.44 -45.27
CA ALA A 343 -39.79 -10.58 -46.58
C ALA A 343 -40.18 -11.92 -47.23
N THR A 344 -40.56 -11.88 -48.50
CA THR A 344 -40.96 -13.06 -49.28
C THR A 344 -39.78 -13.74 -49.94
N THR A 345 -38.81 -12.96 -50.46
CA THR A 345 -37.67 -13.49 -51.21
C THR A 345 -36.33 -12.88 -50.78
N ALA A 346 -36.33 -11.61 -50.40
CA ALA A 346 -35.14 -10.86 -50.02
C ALA A 346 -34.59 -11.28 -48.65
N GLN A 347 -33.28 -11.09 -48.47
CA GLN A 347 -32.59 -11.29 -47.19
C GLN A 347 -31.57 -10.18 -46.98
N GLY A 348 -31.42 -9.72 -45.74
CA GLY A 348 -30.25 -8.93 -45.35
C GLY A 348 -29.00 -9.80 -45.47
N SER A 349 -27.89 -9.22 -45.91
CA SER A 349 -26.63 -9.92 -46.12
C SER A 349 -25.47 -9.06 -45.64
N GLY A 350 -24.72 -9.52 -44.65
CA GLY A 350 -23.49 -8.86 -44.22
C GLY A 350 -22.44 -8.91 -45.32
N TYR A 351 -22.04 -7.76 -45.84
CA TYR A 351 -21.10 -7.67 -46.95
C TYR A 351 -19.66 -7.80 -46.44
N GLN A 352 -19.00 -8.92 -46.79
CA GLN A 352 -17.59 -9.17 -46.45
C GLN A 352 -17.28 -9.00 -44.95
N VAL A 353 -18.19 -9.45 -44.08
CA VAL A 353 -18.17 -9.18 -42.62
C VAL A 353 -16.81 -9.50 -42.00
N PRO A 354 -16.16 -8.55 -41.29
CA PRO A 354 -14.88 -8.78 -40.61
C PRO A 354 -15.05 -9.58 -39.31
N GLN A 355 -13.98 -10.22 -38.83
CA GLN A 355 -14.05 -11.19 -37.72
C GLN A 355 -14.67 -10.59 -36.45
N PHE A 356 -14.30 -9.37 -36.08
CA PHE A 356 -14.82 -8.68 -34.88
C PHE A 356 -16.34 -8.43 -34.90
N ILE A 357 -16.98 -8.42 -36.09
CA ILE A 357 -18.44 -8.37 -36.22
C ILE A 357 -19.04 -9.78 -36.23
N ARG A 358 -18.33 -10.75 -36.84
CA ARG A 358 -18.76 -12.16 -36.86
C ARG A 358 -18.88 -12.74 -35.45
N ASP A 359 -17.94 -12.39 -34.57
CA ASP A 359 -17.91 -12.87 -33.19
C ASP A 359 -19.15 -12.42 -32.38
N GLN A 360 -19.89 -11.42 -32.85
CA GLN A 360 -21.12 -10.91 -32.23
C GLN A 360 -22.40 -11.61 -32.75
N ILE A 361 -22.31 -12.43 -33.79
CA ILE A 361 -23.47 -13.01 -34.48
C ILE A 361 -23.45 -14.54 -34.35
N ALA A 362 -24.30 -15.06 -33.48
CA ALA A 362 -24.66 -16.47 -33.47
C ALA A 362 -25.78 -16.76 -34.49
N THR A 363 -25.71 -17.93 -35.13
CA THR A 363 -26.80 -18.41 -36.00
C THR A 363 -28.08 -18.61 -35.20
N ASP A 364 -29.22 -18.47 -35.87
CA ASP A 364 -30.57 -18.64 -35.32
C ASP A 364 -31.03 -17.63 -34.26
N GLU A 365 -30.20 -16.63 -33.92
CA GLU A 365 -30.57 -15.52 -33.04
C GLU A 365 -31.13 -14.32 -33.82
N THR A 366 -31.98 -13.52 -33.18
CA THR A 366 -32.53 -12.31 -33.82
C THR A 366 -31.76 -11.07 -33.40
N TYR A 367 -31.34 -10.28 -34.39
CA TYR A 367 -30.55 -9.06 -34.19
C TYR A 367 -31.20 -7.85 -34.84
N VAL A 368 -30.95 -6.68 -34.25
CA VAL A 368 -31.07 -5.38 -34.90
C VAL A 368 -29.71 -5.07 -35.51
N ILE A 369 -29.67 -4.93 -36.84
CA ILE A 369 -28.45 -4.66 -37.60
C ILE A 369 -28.54 -3.25 -38.15
N LYS A 370 -27.53 -2.43 -37.89
CA LYS A 370 -27.33 -1.13 -38.54
C LYS A 370 -26.10 -1.18 -39.43
N GLY A 371 -26.13 -0.42 -40.52
CA GLY A 371 -25.01 -0.35 -41.45
C GLY A 371 -25.38 0.31 -42.76
N TYR A 372 -24.50 0.21 -43.75
CA TYR A 372 -24.70 0.82 -45.06
C TYR A 372 -25.17 -0.20 -46.09
N PHE A 373 -26.38 -0.04 -46.62
CA PHE A 373 -26.87 -0.78 -47.78
C PHE A 373 -26.08 -0.38 -49.02
N ALA A 374 -25.09 -1.19 -49.36
CA ALA A 374 -24.09 -0.85 -50.37
C ALA A 374 -24.39 -1.46 -51.74
N SER A 375 -25.04 -2.62 -51.83
CA SER A 375 -25.32 -3.27 -53.12
C SER A 375 -26.40 -4.34 -53.03
N VAL A 376 -26.86 -4.80 -54.18
CA VAL A 376 -27.77 -5.94 -54.36
C VAL A 376 -27.05 -7.05 -55.09
N SER A 377 -27.15 -8.29 -54.60
CA SER A 377 -26.65 -9.47 -55.32
C SER A 377 -27.73 -10.52 -55.53
N SER A 378 -27.67 -11.19 -56.69
CA SER A 378 -28.59 -12.25 -57.12
C SER A 378 -30.08 -11.88 -57.11
N GLY A 379 -30.42 -10.57 -57.14
CA GLY A 379 -31.80 -10.09 -57.00
C GLY A 379 -32.47 -10.44 -55.67
N LYS A 380 -31.68 -10.83 -54.66
CA LYS A 380 -32.15 -11.38 -53.38
C LYS A 380 -31.49 -10.74 -52.18
N PHE A 381 -30.18 -10.49 -52.25
CA PHE A 381 -29.41 -10.09 -51.08
C PHE A 381 -29.29 -8.58 -51.01
N PHE A 382 -29.78 -8.03 -49.91
CA PHE A 382 -29.63 -6.65 -49.51
C PHE A 382 -28.30 -6.54 -48.74
N ASN A 383 -27.21 -6.15 -49.42
CA ASN A 383 -25.86 -6.21 -48.87
C ASN A 383 -25.54 -5.00 -47.99
N ILE A 384 -25.22 -5.25 -46.72
CA ILE A 384 -24.98 -4.24 -45.70
C ILE A 384 -23.51 -4.31 -45.25
N VAL A 385 -22.78 -3.20 -45.30
CA VAL A 385 -21.54 -3.05 -44.55
C VAL A 385 -21.93 -2.68 -43.11
N ILE A 386 -21.79 -3.65 -42.20
CA ILE A 386 -22.35 -3.58 -40.84
C ILE A 386 -21.55 -2.61 -39.98
N THR A 387 -22.25 -1.78 -39.21
CA THR A 387 -21.67 -0.88 -38.20
C THR A 387 -22.08 -1.24 -36.77
N SER A 388 -23.25 -1.88 -36.57
CA SER A 388 -23.72 -2.32 -35.25
C SER A 388 -24.54 -3.61 -35.34
N VAL A 389 -24.39 -4.47 -34.32
CA VAL A 389 -25.15 -5.70 -34.09
C VAL A 389 -25.69 -5.67 -32.66
N GLU A 390 -27.01 -5.65 -32.50
CA GLU A 390 -27.67 -5.63 -31.18
C GLU A 390 -28.62 -6.82 -31.04
N SER A 391 -28.57 -7.56 -29.93
CA SER A 391 -29.52 -8.66 -29.67
C SER A 391 -30.93 -8.12 -29.44
N ALA A 392 -31.92 -8.67 -30.13
CA ALA A 392 -33.31 -8.22 -30.03
C ALA A 392 -33.92 -8.41 -28.62
N ALA A 393 -33.40 -9.35 -27.80
CA ALA A 393 -33.85 -9.57 -26.43
C ALA A 393 -33.39 -8.48 -25.44
N LYS A 394 -32.33 -7.73 -25.77
CA LYS A 394 -31.80 -6.61 -24.97
C LYS A 394 -32.36 -5.24 -25.39
N ALA A 395 -33.15 -5.19 -26.47
CA ALA A 395 -33.65 -3.95 -27.06
C ALA A 395 -34.84 -3.30 -26.32
N SER A 396 -35.30 -3.87 -25.20
CA SER A 396 -36.40 -3.30 -24.38
C SER A 396 -35.94 -2.35 -23.26
N ALA A 397 -34.68 -1.94 -23.24
CA ALA A 397 -34.21 -0.82 -22.42
C ALA A 397 -34.05 0.43 -23.31
N PRO A 398 -34.35 1.65 -22.83
CA PRO A 398 -34.10 2.86 -23.61
C PRO A 398 -32.62 2.91 -24.00
N ALA A 399 -32.35 2.96 -25.29
CA ALA A 399 -30.99 3.06 -25.82
C ALA A 399 -30.49 4.50 -25.65
N SER A 400 -29.53 4.72 -24.76
CA SER A 400 -28.75 5.98 -24.68
C SER A 400 -27.24 5.76 -24.67
N ARG A 401 -26.73 4.56 -24.99
CA ARG A 401 -25.27 4.35 -25.08
C ARG A 401 -24.73 4.76 -26.44
N GLY A 402 -23.82 5.73 -26.45
CA GLY A 402 -22.96 6.01 -27.60
C GLY A 402 -22.09 4.79 -27.93
N ALA A 403 -21.70 4.65 -29.20
CA ALA A 403 -20.77 3.61 -29.61
C ALA A 403 -19.40 3.85 -28.95
N VAL A 404 -18.92 2.88 -28.16
CA VAL A 404 -17.59 2.91 -27.53
C VAL A 404 -16.67 1.95 -28.29
N ASN A 405 -15.41 2.33 -28.49
CA ASN A 405 -14.39 1.41 -29.01
C ASN A 405 -14.12 0.27 -27.99
N ASP A 406 -13.83 -0.94 -28.48
CA ASP A 406 -13.43 -2.05 -27.59
C ASP A 406 -12.07 -1.72 -26.96
N VAL A 407 -12.08 -1.27 -25.70
CA VAL A 407 -10.87 -1.04 -24.92
C VAL A 407 -10.62 -2.27 -24.05
N THR A 408 -9.44 -2.89 -24.21
CA THR A 408 -9.05 -4.03 -23.36
C THR A 408 -8.86 -3.53 -21.93
N THR A 409 -9.51 -4.22 -20.98
CA THR A 409 -9.42 -3.90 -19.57
C THR A 409 -8.71 -5.00 -18.79
N THR A 410 -8.06 -4.60 -17.71
CA THR A 410 -7.42 -5.51 -16.75
C THR A 410 -7.96 -5.27 -15.36
N LEU A 411 -8.18 -6.34 -14.60
CA LEU A 411 -8.63 -6.25 -13.22
C LEU A 411 -7.46 -5.84 -12.31
N LYS A 412 -7.69 -4.83 -11.48
CA LYS A 412 -6.73 -4.23 -10.55
C LYS A 412 -7.31 -4.18 -9.15
N ASN A 413 -6.42 -4.19 -8.16
CA ASN A 413 -6.74 -3.93 -6.77
C ASN A 413 -6.03 -2.64 -6.32
N ALA A 414 -6.74 -1.77 -5.61
CA ALA A 414 -6.16 -0.70 -4.80
C ALA A 414 -6.48 -0.91 -3.33
N ILE A 415 -5.54 -0.57 -2.45
CA ILE A 415 -5.77 -0.56 -1.01
C ILE A 415 -5.78 0.88 -0.50
N MET A 416 -6.86 1.23 0.20
CA MET A 416 -7.16 2.57 0.69
C MET A 416 -7.24 2.56 2.22
N VAL A 417 -6.88 3.66 2.87
CA VAL A 417 -7.01 3.89 4.31
C VAL A 417 -7.81 5.17 4.57
N PHE A 418 -8.73 5.14 5.52
CA PHE A 418 -9.53 6.31 5.91
C PHE A 418 -8.78 7.12 6.97
N ASP A 419 -8.59 8.42 6.74
CA ASP A 419 -7.88 9.31 7.70
C ASP A 419 -8.80 9.95 8.76
N GLY A 420 -10.09 9.59 8.75
CA GLY A 420 -11.14 10.23 9.55
C GLY A 420 -11.95 11.29 8.79
N SER A 421 -11.49 11.67 7.59
CA SER A 421 -12.14 12.63 6.72
C SER A 421 -12.24 12.15 5.27
N ALA A 422 -11.24 11.45 4.74
CA ALA A 422 -11.18 10.94 3.37
C ALA A 422 -10.42 9.62 3.30
N TRP A 423 -10.68 8.86 2.24
CA TRP A 423 -9.89 7.68 1.91
C TRP A 423 -8.68 8.09 1.07
N ALA A 424 -7.51 7.55 1.36
CA ALA A 424 -6.29 7.76 0.59
C ALA A 424 -5.62 6.43 0.28
N PHE A 425 -4.78 6.35 -0.75
CA PHE A 425 -3.96 5.15 -0.98
C PHE A 425 -3.10 4.85 0.24
N ALA A 426 -3.08 3.59 0.68
CA ALA A 426 -2.26 3.20 1.81
C ALA A 426 -0.77 3.28 1.43
N SER A 427 -0.06 4.27 1.98
CA SER A 427 1.38 4.43 1.77
C SER A 427 2.15 3.26 2.38
N GLY A 428 3.16 2.76 1.67
CA GLY A 428 4.00 1.63 2.12
C GLY A 428 3.32 0.25 2.09
N VAL A 429 2.10 0.16 1.53
CA VAL A 429 1.35 -1.09 1.40
C VAL A 429 1.12 -1.43 -0.07
N GLU A 430 1.62 -2.58 -0.50
CA GLU A 430 1.39 -3.15 -1.81
C GLU A 430 0.30 -4.22 -1.72
N VAL A 431 -0.79 -4.02 -2.46
CA VAL A 431 -1.83 -5.04 -2.59
C VAL A 431 -1.55 -5.92 -3.81
N LEU A 432 -1.56 -7.24 -3.61
CA LEU A 432 -1.38 -8.18 -4.71
C LEU A 432 -2.49 -8.00 -5.75
N GLN A 433 -2.08 -7.88 -7.00
CA GLN A 433 -2.96 -7.76 -8.14
C GLN A 433 -3.48 -9.15 -8.56
N PRO A 434 -4.66 -9.25 -9.20
CA PRO A 434 -5.14 -10.49 -9.78
C PRO A 434 -4.12 -11.20 -10.69
N ALA A 435 -3.35 -10.41 -11.46
CA ALA A 435 -2.28 -10.91 -12.31
C ALA A 435 -1.11 -11.54 -11.52
N ASP A 436 -0.83 -11.06 -10.30
CA ASP A 436 0.26 -11.57 -9.47
C ASP A 436 -0.02 -12.99 -8.98
N TYR A 437 -1.27 -13.28 -8.55
CA TYR A 437 -1.67 -14.63 -8.17
C TYR A 437 -1.49 -15.61 -9.34
N LYS A 438 -1.88 -15.19 -10.56
CA LYS A 438 -1.69 -15.99 -11.78
C LYS A 438 -0.20 -16.20 -12.08
N ALA A 439 0.63 -15.17 -11.95
CA ALA A 439 2.08 -15.29 -12.12
C ALA A 439 2.71 -16.22 -11.08
N MET A 440 2.15 -16.28 -9.87
CA MET A 440 2.51 -17.24 -8.82
C MET A 440 1.87 -18.64 -8.99
N GLY A 441 1.25 -18.90 -10.15
CA GLY A 441 0.68 -20.21 -10.50
C GLY A 441 -0.63 -20.56 -9.79
N GLN A 442 -1.31 -19.59 -9.19
CA GLN A 442 -2.60 -19.81 -8.52
C GLN A 442 -3.76 -19.79 -9.52
N SER A 443 -4.73 -20.70 -9.33
CA SER A 443 -5.96 -20.73 -10.14
C SER A 443 -7.06 -19.80 -9.60
N TYR A 444 -6.93 -19.36 -8.35
CA TYR A 444 -7.81 -18.42 -7.68
C TYR A 444 -7.01 -17.19 -7.24
N ASN A 445 -7.68 -16.04 -7.08
CA ASN A 445 -7.07 -14.80 -6.59
C ASN A 445 -6.87 -14.82 -5.06
N ASN A 446 -6.25 -15.89 -4.55
CA ASN A 446 -5.89 -16.03 -3.14
C ASN A 446 -4.64 -16.92 -2.96
N LEU A 447 -3.99 -16.80 -1.80
CA LEU A 447 -2.97 -17.72 -1.30
C LEU A 447 -3.57 -18.57 -0.17
N SER A 448 -2.97 -19.72 0.12
CA SER A 448 -3.43 -20.58 1.22
C SER A 448 -2.29 -21.38 1.86
N GLY A 449 -2.52 -21.89 3.08
CA GLY A 449 -1.56 -22.73 3.79
C GLY A 449 -0.18 -22.06 3.94
N THR A 450 0.89 -22.74 3.51
CA THR A 450 2.27 -22.25 3.60
C THR A 450 2.73 -21.43 2.38
N LEU A 451 1.83 -21.19 1.41
CA LEU A 451 2.18 -20.49 0.18
C LEU A 451 2.63 -19.04 0.39
N PRO A 452 2.02 -18.22 1.27
CA PRO A 452 2.48 -16.85 1.50
C PRO A 452 3.98 -16.78 1.86
N ALA A 453 4.42 -17.59 2.82
CA ALA A 453 5.83 -17.64 3.24
C ALA A 453 6.79 -18.07 2.13
N LYS A 454 6.32 -18.83 1.14
CA LYS A 454 7.14 -19.32 0.02
C LYS A 454 7.15 -18.37 -1.17
N LEU A 455 6.02 -17.73 -1.47
CA LEU A 455 5.82 -16.98 -2.71
C LEU A 455 6.04 -15.49 -2.56
N LEU A 456 5.70 -14.89 -1.41
CA LEU A 456 5.81 -13.44 -1.22
C LEU A 456 7.27 -12.94 -1.23
N PRO A 457 8.27 -13.61 -0.63
CA PRO A 457 9.67 -13.21 -0.79
C PRO A 457 10.16 -13.26 -2.25
N ILE A 458 9.65 -14.22 -3.04
CA ILE A 458 9.99 -14.33 -4.48
C ILE A 458 9.33 -13.18 -5.25
N TYR A 459 8.05 -12.90 -4.98
CA TYR A 459 7.34 -11.77 -5.55
C TYR A 459 8.10 -10.46 -5.30
N LEU A 460 8.47 -10.17 -4.05
CA LEU A 460 9.21 -8.97 -3.67
C LEU A 460 10.59 -8.89 -4.33
N LYS A 461 11.27 -10.02 -4.51
CA LYS A 461 12.54 -10.05 -5.25
C LYS A 461 12.36 -9.66 -6.74
N THR A 462 11.21 -9.99 -7.32
CA THR A 462 10.88 -9.64 -8.72
C THR A 462 10.40 -8.20 -8.85
N THR A 463 9.58 -7.70 -7.93
CA THR A 463 9.02 -6.35 -7.99
C THR A 463 9.96 -5.28 -7.46
N HIS A 464 10.85 -5.62 -6.53
CA HIS A 464 11.85 -4.72 -5.92
C HIS A 464 13.28 -5.24 -6.12
N PRO A 465 13.78 -5.37 -7.36
CA PRO A 465 15.09 -5.98 -7.66
C PRO A 465 16.30 -5.16 -7.18
N TYR A 466 16.09 -3.90 -6.81
CA TYR A 466 17.13 -2.95 -6.39
C TYR A 466 16.98 -2.50 -4.94
N ALA A 467 16.26 -3.28 -4.12
CA ALA A 467 16.07 -2.96 -2.70
C ALA A 467 17.42 -2.81 -1.98
N ALA A 468 17.54 -1.74 -1.19
CA ALA A 468 18.65 -1.51 -0.28
C ALA A 468 18.38 -2.19 1.06
N ALA A 469 19.44 -2.47 1.82
CA ALA A 469 19.27 -2.96 3.19
C ALA A 469 18.41 -1.97 3.99
N GLU A 470 17.51 -2.50 4.82
CA GLU A 470 16.50 -1.76 5.60
C GLU A 470 15.30 -1.25 4.79
N ASP A 471 15.22 -1.48 3.48
CA ASP A 471 13.98 -1.20 2.73
C ASP A 471 12.84 -2.08 3.26
N GLU A 472 11.66 -1.46 3.43
CA GLU A 472 10.47 -2.11 4.00
C GLU A 472 9.29 -2.09 3.02
N VAL A 473 8.58 -3.21 2.92
CA VAL A 473 7.33 -3.31 2.14
C VAL A 473 6.31 -4.11 2.92
N ILE A 474 5.08 -3.59 3.02
CA ILE A 474 3.94 -4.35 3.51
C ILE A 474 3.20 -4.94 2.31
N VAL A 475 3.05 -6.26 2.25
CA VAL A 475 2.28 -6.93 1.19
C VAL A 475 0.92 -7.35 1.73
N ALA A 476 -0.14 -6.77 1.19
CA ALA A 476 -1.53 -7.16 1.43
C ALA A 476 -2.00 -8.17 0.38
N TYR A 477 -2.56 -9.29 0.81
CA TYR A 477 -2.97 -10.39 -0.06
C TYR A 477 -4.22 -11.08 0.48
N ASN A 478 -5.02 -11.64 -0.41
CA ASN A 478 -6.20 -12.41 -0.06
C ASN A 478 -5.76 -13.83 0.36
N TYR A 479 -6.11 -14.23 1.58
CA TYR A 479 -5.74 -15.52 2.16
C TYR A 479 -6.97 -16.42 2.34
N TYR A 480 -6.92 -17.64 1.83
CA TYR A 480 -7.92 -18.67 2.05
C TYR A 480 -7.51 -19.60 3.18
N ASN A 481 -8.27 -19.59 4.27
CA ASN A 481 -8.00 -20.38 5.48
C ASN A 481 -8.55 -21.83 5.41
N GLY A 482 -9.10 -22.25 4.27
CA GLY A 482 -9.77 -23.54 4.10
C GLY A 482 -11.30 -23.46 4.16
N THR A 483 -11.87 -22.34 4.61
CA THR A 483 -13.33 -22.10 4.63
C THR A 483 -13.70 -20.77 3.96
N THR A 484 -13.01 -19.68 4.31
CA THR A 484 -13.27 -18.34 3.76
C THR A 484 -11.98 -17.66 3.32
N SER A 485 -12.13 -16.69 2.41
CA SER A 485 -11.05 -15.78 2.01
C SER A 485 -11.17 -14.46 2.75
N SER A 486 -10.04 -13.96 3.26
CA SER A 486 -9.92 -12.65 3.91
C SER A 486 -8.56 -12.05 3.59
N TYR A 487 -8.48 -10.73 3.46
CA TYR A 487 -7.18 -10.10 3.31
C TYR A 487 -6.33 -10.27 4.56
N GLN A 488 -5.04 -10.46 4.34
CA GLN A 488 -3.98 -10.48 5.32
C GLN A 488 -2.85 -9.56 4.81
N ALA A 489 -2.02 -9.08 5.72
CA ALA A 489 -0.84 -8.29 5.43
C ALA A 489 0.36 -8.83 6.21
N THR A 490 1.52 -8.79 5.55
CA THR A 490 2.81 -9.12 6.14
C THR A 490 3.82 -8.05 5.75
N GLN A 491 4.56 -7.53 6.73
CA GLN A 491 5.69 -6.65 6.45
C GLN A 491 6.95 -7.47 6.20
N TYR A 492 7.72 -7.04 5.21
CA TYR A 492 9.04 -7.57 4.89
C TYR A 492 10.07 -6.46 4.97
N ILE A 493 11.26 -6.80 5.46
CA ILE A 493 12.44 -5.92 5.50
C ILE A 493 13.54 -6.61 4.69
N TYR A 494 14.17 -5.87 3.78
CA TYR A 494 15.29 -6.39 3.01
C TYR A 494 16.57 -6.30 3.84
N ASN A 495 17.23 -7.42 4.09
CA ASN A 495 18.45 -7.45 4.93
C ASN A 495 19.75 -7.20 4.14
N GLY A 496 19.65 -6.80 2.88
CA GLY A 496 20.77 -6.66 1.95
C GLY A 496 20.99 -7.87 1.04
N SER A 497 20.37 -9.01 1.33
CA SER A 497 20.43 -10.23 0.51
C SER A 497 19.06 -10.83 0.19
N GLU A 498 18.13 -10.80 1.14
CA GLU A 498 16.78 -11.36 0.99
C GLU A 498 15.74 -10.56 1.77
N TRP A 499 14.48 -10.73 1.37
CA TRP A 499 13.33 -10.18 2.07
C TRP A 499 12.94 -11.10 3.23
N THR A 500 13.06 -10.61 4.46
CA THR A 500 12.71 -11.33 5.69
C THR A 500 11.44 -10.77 6.30
N VAL A 501 10.58 -11.63 6.86
CA VAL A 501 9.33 -11.20 7.52
C VAL A 501 9.66 -10.40 8.78
N ASN A 502 9.09 -9.21 8.92
CA ASN A 502 9.04 -8.54 10.21
C ASN A 502 7.84 -9.09 11.00
N ALA A 503 8.13 -9.98 11.95
CA ALA A 503 7.12 -10.62 12.79
C ALA A 503 6.75 -9.80 14.04
N GLY A 504 7.28 -8.58 14.18
CA GLY A 504 7.16 -7.74 15.37
C GLY A 504 8.32 -8.00 16.35
N GLU A 505 9.54 -8.05 15.84
CA GLU A 505 10.73 -8.34 16.65
C GLU A 505 10.89 -7.32 17.78
N THR A 506 11.13 -7.84 18.97
CA THR A 506 11.26 -7.11 20.23
C THR A 506 12.45 -7.69 20.96
N THR A 507 13.28 -6.83 21.55
CA THR A 507 14.41 -7.26 22.37
C THR A 507 14.21 -6.79 23.79
N SER A 508 14.28 -7.72 24.76
CA SER A 508 14.16 -7.42 26.18
C SER A 508 15.29 -8.03 26.97
N GLN A 509 15.71 -7.35 28.02
CA GLN A 509 16.74 -7.83 28.93
C GLN A 509 16.11 -8.60 30.09
N PHE A 510 16.71 -9.73 30.43
CA PHE A 510 16.36 -10.53 31.59
C PHE A 510 17.61 -10.73 32.44
N VAL A 511 17.51 -10.51 33.75
CA VAL A 511 18.62 -10.68 34.70
C VAL A 511 18.29 -11.83 35.64
N LYS A 512 19.27 -12.69 35.91
CA LYS A 512 19.13 -13.77 36.87
C LYS A 512 19.34 -13.25 38.29
N ARG A 513 18.32 -13.35 39.14
CA ARG A 513 18.37 -12.96 40.55
C ARG A 513 17.81 -14.11 41.39
N ASN A 514 18.55 -14.56 42.40
CA ASN A 514 18.13 -15.64 43.30
C ASN A 514 17.67 -16.91 42.55
N GLY A 515 18.40 -17.33 41.51
CA GLY A 515 18.08 -18.51 40.70
C GLY A 515 16.99 -18.27 39.63
N PHE A 516 16.41 -17.07 39.60
CA PHE A 516 15.24 -16.75 38.80
C PHE A 516 15.56 -15.67 37.76
N TRP A 517 15.28 -15.96 36.49
CA TRP A 517 15.28 -14.94 35.43
C TRP A 517 14.10 -14.00 35.62
N ILE A 518 14.37 -12.69 35.58
CA ILE A 518 13.38 -11.62 35.76
C ILE A 518 13.61 -10.61 34.65
N TYR A 519 12.55 -10.16 33.98
CA TYR A 519 12.61 -9.03 33.05
C TYR A 519 13.21 -7.82 33.76
N ASP A 520 14.23 -7.18 33.20
CA ASP A 520 14.90 -6.04 33.83
C ASP A 520 15.23 -4.98 32.78
N PRO A 521 14.37 -3.96 32.61
CA PRO A 521 14.60 -2.89 31.64
C PRO A 521 15.59 -1.82 32.13
N SER A 522 16.28 -2.03 33.25
CA SER A 522 17.28 -1.08 33.74
C SER A 522 18.42 -0.90 32.74
N VAL A 523 18.88 0.34 32.57
CA VAL A 523 19.86 0.72 31.55
C VAL A 523 21.10 1.33 32.20
N VAL A 524 22.27 0.91 31.72
CA VAL A 524 23.55 1.58 32.00
C VAL A 524 24.00 2.30 30.73
N ILE A 525 24.10 3.62 30.82
CA ILE A 525 24.55 4.52 29.76
C ILE A 525 25.95 4.97 30.11
N THR A 526 26.92 4.76 29.23
CA THR A 526 28.25 5.33 29.37
C THR A 526 28.43 6.40 28.32
N LEU A 527 28.73 7.62 28.76
CA LEU A 527 28.99 8.80 27.93
C LEU A 527 30.49 9.12 27.97
N PRO A 528 31.33 8.54 27.07
CA PRO A 528 32.73 8.92 26.95
C PRO A 528 32.91 10.42 26.65
N GLU A 529 34.03 11.01 27.08
CA GLU A 529 34.48 12.35 26.65
C GLU A 529 35.00 12.32 25.19
N SER A 530 34.14 11.92 24.26
CA SER A 530 34.40 11.87 22.83
C SER A 530 33.15 12.20 22.04
N ARG A 531 33.32 12.83 20.87
CA ARG A 531 32.24 13.16 19.92
C ARG A 531 31.81 11.92 19.12
N SER A 532 31.42 10.87 19.84
CA SER A 532 30.90 9.62 19.31
C SER A 532 29.58 9.29 20.00
N GLU A 533 28.79 8.41 19.40
CA GLU A 533 27.62 7.86 20.09
C GLU A 533 28.05 7.05 21.34
N PRO A 534 27.25 7.06 22.42
CA PRO A 534 26.03 7.86 22.60
C PRO A 534 26.27 9.33 23.02
N SER A 535 27.49 9.71 23.41
CA SER A 535 27.79 11.02 24.01
C SER A 535 27.33 12.22 23.20
N ILE A 536 27.60 12.23 21.89
CA ILE A 536 27.25 13.38 21.05
C ILE A 536 25.74 13.63 21.06
N THR A 537 24.92 12.58 21.01
CA THR A 537 23.45 12.67 21.07
C THR A 537 23.00 13.26 22.41
N TYR A 538 23.49 12.72 23.52
CA TYR A 538 23.06 13.16 24.86
C TYR A 538 23.44 14.60 25.16
N TYR A 539 24.68 14.98 24.88
CA TYR A 539 25.13 16.34 25.14
C TYR A 539 24.53 17.35 24.16
N THR A 540 24.21 16.94 22.93
CA THR A 540 23.46 17.82 21.99
C THR A 540 22.05 18.06 22.52
N ALA A 541 21.37 17.01 22.98
CA ALA A 541 20.06 17.13 23.61
C ALA A 541 20.12 18.01 24.87
N ALA A 542 21.15 17.85 25.71
CA ALA A 542 21.32 18.66 26.93
C ALA A 542 21.43 20.16 26.63
N VAL A 543 22.34 20.54 25.72
CA VAL A 543 22.56 21.95 25.33
C VAL A 543 21.30 22.53 24.68
N ASN A 544 20.63 21.78 23.80
CA ASN A 544 19.38 22.22 23.17
C ASN A 544 18.23 22.35 24.17
N TRP A 545 18.13 21.43 25.14
CA TRP A 545 17.11 21.49 26.17
C TRP A 545 17.27 22.73 27.04
N VAL A 546 18.50 23.05 27.47
CA VAL A 546 18.81 24.28 28.21
C VAL A 546 18.47 25.51 27.37
N PHE A 547 18.79 25.51 26.07
CA PHE A 547 18.42 26.61 25.20
C PHE A 547 16.90 26.81 25.15
N GLU A 548 16.14 25.76 24.82
CA GLU A 548 14.69 25.86 24.61
C GLU A 548 13.91 26.14 25.90
N ASN A 549 14.34 25.60 27.05
CA ASN A 549 13.58 25.66 28.30
C ASN A 549 14.10 26.71 29.29
N ILE A 550 15.35 27.15 29.15
CA ILE A 550 15.96 28.14 30.06
C ILE A 550 16.35 29.40 29.31
N SER A 551 17.24 29.30 28.31
CA SER A 551 17.81 30.47 27.64
C SER A 551 16.78 31.28 26.84
N LYS A 552 15.97 30.60 26.04
CA LYS A 552 14.98 31.19 25.13
C LYS A 552 13.84 31.88 25.89
N PRO A 553 13.26 31.32 26.96
CA PRO A 553 12.35 32.06 27.85
C PRO A 553 12.96 33.34 28.46
N MET A 554 14.28 33.38 28.62
CA MET A 554 15.02 34.57 29.07
C MET A 554 15.42 35.52 27.94
N GLY A 555 14.92 35.32 26.72
CA GLY A 555 15.16 36.19 25.55
C GLY A 555 16.29 35.73 24.63
N GLY A 556 16.83 34.53 24.80
CA GLY A 556 17.78 33.94 23.85
C GLY A 556 17.16 33.72 22.47
N VAL A 557 17.92 34.02 21.41
CA VAL A 557 17.50 33.91 20.01
C VAL A 557 18.17 32.76 19.26
N SER A 558 19.34 32.31 19.72
CA SER A 558 20.03 31.14 19.17
C SER A 558 21.02 30.53 20.16
N LEU A 559 21.59 29.36 19.84
CA LEU A 559 22.66 28.76 20.63
C LEU A 559 23.92 29.64 20.73
N LYS A 560 24.08 30.66 19.86
CA LYS A 560 25.19 31.62 19.90
C LYS A 560 24.79 32.99 20.45
N ASP A 561 23.55 33.14 20.89
CA ASP A 561 23.00 34.42 21.32
C ASP A 561 21.85 34.19 22.31
N GLY A 562 22.20 34.11 23.59
CA GLY A 562 21.25 33.94 24.68
C GLY A 562 21.92 33.72 26.04
N PRO A 563 21.20 33.96 27.16
CA PRO A 563 21.66 33.66 28.51
C PRO A 563 22.12 32.21 28.66
N TYR A 564 23.21 31.99 29.41
CA TYR A 564 23.83 30.67 29.62
C TYR A 564 24.41 29.96 28.39
N MET A 565 24.33 30.50 27.17
CA MET A 565 24.80 29.81 25.97
C MET A 565 26.20 30.28 25.53
N ASP A 566 27.10 29.37 25.13
CA ASP A 566 28.40 29.78 24.57
C ASP A 566 28.21 30.62 23.29
N VAL A 567 28.23 31.95 23.44
CA VAL A 567 28.01 32.90 22.34
C VAL A 567 29.06 32.79 21.23
N LYS A 568 30.23 32.19 21.50
CA LYS A 568 31.30 32.08 20.51
C LYS A 568 31.07 30.91 19.56
N TYR A 569 30.75 29.74 20.09
CA TYR A 569 30.68 28.51 19.30
C TYR A 569 29.29 27.88 19.28
N GLY A 570 28.43 28.18 20.24
CA GLY A 570 27.07 27.65 20.38
C GLY A 570 27.04 26.15 20.62
N ASN A 571 28.05 25.64 21.32
CA ASN A 571 28.25 24.20 21.51
C ASN A 571 28.31 23.75 22.98
N SER A 572 28.18 24.71 23.90
CA SER A 572 28.25 24.49 25.33
C SER A 572 27.25 25.42 26.01
N GLU A 573 26.74 25.00 27.16
CA GLU A 573 25.88 25.79 28.03
C GLU A 573 26.46 25.86 29.45
N PHE A 574 26.15 26.94 30.15
CA PHE A 574 26.70 27.28 31.46
C PHE A 574 25.62 27.34 32.55
N TYR A 575 24.44 26.80 32.30
CA TYR A 575 23.37 26.58 33.28
C TYR A 575 23.62 25.32 34.11
N SER A 576 23.94 24.21 33.43
CA SER A 576 24.34 22.90 33.98
C SER A 576 25.73 22.44 33.53
N GLY A 577 26.41 23.20 32.66
CA GLY A 577 27.81 22.98 32.28
C GLY A 577 28.07 22.01 31.14
N THR A 578 27.03 21.56 30.43
CA THR A 578 27.14 20.55 29.38
C THR A 578 27.72 21.09 28.07
N SER A 579 28.50 20.25 27.38
CA SER A 579 29.08 20.59 26.08
C SER A 579 29.00 19.41 25.12
N PHE A 580 28.38 19.59 23.95
CA PHE A 580 28.43 18.56 22.89
C PHE A 580 29.74 18.60 22.09
N TYR A 581 30.54 19.65 22.23
CA TYR A 581 31.87 19.68 21.63
C TYR A 581 32.87 18.84 22.43
N TYR A 582 32.89 18.99 23.75
CA TYR A 582 33.76 18.21 24.63
C TYR A 582 33.14 16.89 25.07
N CYS A 583 31.81 16.75 24.99
CA CYS A 583 31.08 15.60 25.51
C CYS A 583 31.34 15.36 27.01
N ASN A 584 31.25 16.42 27.80
CA ASN A 584 31.42 16.41 29.25
C ASN A 584 30.49 17.42 29.94
N ALA A 585 30.50 17.40 31.27
CA ALA A 585 29.93 18.43 32.12
C ALA A 585 31.06 19.26 32.77
N ASP A 586 31.29 20.48 32.30
CA ASP A 586 32.22 21.45 32.89
C ASP A 586 31.52 22.23 34.02
N ILE A 587 31.78 21.80 35.25
CA ILE A 587 31.14 22.32 36.47
C ILE A 587 32.05 23.30 37.20
N ARG A 588 32.95 24.00 36.49
CA ARG A 588 33.80 25.03 37.10
C ARG A 588 32.99 26.33 37.28
N GLY A 589 32.52 26.60 38.49
CA GLY A 589 31.73 27.80 38.77
C GLY A 589 32.43 29.11 38.42
N ALA A 590 33.74 29.22 38.66
CA ALA A 590 34.56 30.37 38.26
C ALA A 590 34.53 30.61 36.73
N ASN A 591 34.52 29.53 35.93
CA ASN A 591 34.44 29.62 34.47
C ASN A 591 33.05 30.08 34.02
N ALA A 592 31.98 29.52 34.59
CA ALA A 592 30.61 29.95 34.30
C ALA A 592 30.38 31.42 34.68
N LYS A 593 30.85 31.84 35.87
CA LYS A 593 30.77 33.21 36.35
C LYS A 593 31.58 34.18 35.50
N SER A 594 32.75 33.76 34.99
CA SER A 594 33.54 34.57 34.05
C SER A 594 32.80 34.83 32.73
N LYS A 595 31.95 33.90 32.29
CA LYS A 595 31.17 34.01 31.05
C LYS A 595 29.86 34.77 31.22
N PHE A 596 29.20 34.60 32.36
CA PHE A 596 27.90 35.20 32.68
C PHE A 596 27.92 35.85 34.07
N PRO A 597 28.73 36.90 34.26
CA PRO A 597 28.84 37.56 35.57
C PRO A 597 27.48 38.09 36.03
N GLU A 598 26.65 38.60 35.14
CA GLU A 598 25.32 39.14 35.43
C GLU A 598 24.30 38.10 35.90
N LEU A 599 24.52 36.81 35.61
CA LEU A 599 23.64 35.72 36.04
C LEU A 599 24.12 35.03 37.33
N TYR A 600 25.37 35.31 37.72
CA TYR A 600 26.07 34.60 38.80
C TYR A 600 26.73 35.53 39.84
N ASP A 601 26.53 36.84 39.77
CA ASP A 601 27.21 37.82 40.64
C ASP A 601 27.00 37.56 42.14
N GLN A 602 25.77 37.17 42.51
CA GLN A 602 25.31 36.91 43.87
C GLN A 602 25.84 35.63 44.50
N TYR A 603 26.45 34.73 43.71
CA TYR A 603 26.94 33.43 44.17
C TYR A 603 28.47 33.41 44.20
N THR A 604 29.08 32.75 45.18
CA THR A 604 30.48 32.36 45.16
C THR A 604 30.76 31.30 44.09
N ASP A 605 32.03 31.11 43.70
CA ASP A 605 32.39 30.11 42.68
C ASP A 605 31.97 28.68 43.09
N ASP A 606 32.04 28.36 44.38
CA ASP A 606 31.59 27.08 44.92
C ASP A 606 30.06 26.96 44.90
N GLU A 607 29.32 28.03 45.21
CA GLU A 607 27.86 28.05 45.10
C GLU A 607 27.38 27.90 43.64
N VAL A 608 28.08 28.50 42.68
CA VAL A 608 27.80 28.30 41.25
C VAL A 608 28.07 26.85 40.85
N THR A 609 29.19 26.27 41.31
CA THR A 609 29.55 24.87 41.08
C THR A 609 28.45 23.93 41.56
N GLU A 610 28.00 24.08 42.81
CA GLU A 610 26.92 23.25 43.38
C GLU A 610 25.57 23.47 42.68
N LEU A 611 25.27 24.71 42.29
CA LEU A 611 24.06 25.02 41.54
C LEU A 611 24.05 24.33 40.16
N MET A 612 25.18 24.32 39.45
CA MET A 612 25.31 23.64 38.16
C MET A 612 25.17 22.11 38.31
N LYS A 613 25.79 21.51 39.33
CA LYS A 613 25.62 20.07 39.64
C LYS A 613 24.15 19.73 39.88
N LYS A 614 23.48 20.52 40.74
CA LYS A 614 22.06 20.33 41.04
C LYS A 614 21.18 20.41 39.80
N ARG A 615 21.38 21.41 38.95
CA ARG A 615 20.64 21.58 37.69
C ARG A 615 20.91 20.44 36.70
N PHE A 616 22.16 19.99 36.60
CA PHE A 616 22.50 18.83 35.79
C PHE A 616 21.73 17.59 36.23
N CYS A 617 21.73 17.29 37.54
CA CYS A 617 21.10 16.12 38.12
C CYS A 617 19.56 16.20 38.15
N LEU A 618 18.97 17.36 38.40
CA LEU A 618 17.52 17.46 38.66
C LEU A 618 16.71 18.00 37.49
N GLU A 619 17.36 18.64 36.52
CA GLU A 619 16.66 19.32 35.43
C GLU A 619 17.17 18.82 34.07
N THR A 620 18.44 19.08 33.75
CA THR A 620 18.96 18.87 32.39
C THR A 620 19.02 17.39 32.01
N MET A 621 19.75 16.56 32.77
CA MET A 621 19.91 15.16 32.42
C MET A 621 18.63 14.33 32.52
N PRO A 622 17.75 14.46 33.55
CA PRO A 622 16.47 13.73 33.55
C PRO A 622 15.57 14.16 32.38
N ALA A 623 15.62 15.42 31.94
CA ALA A 623 14.88 15.85 30.76
C ALA A 623 15.46 15.28 29.45
N VAL A 624 16.79 15.20 29.34
CA VAL A 624 17.46 14.51 28.23
C VAL A 624 17.10 13.04 28.19
N LEU A 625 17.05 12.36 29.35
CA LEU A 625 16.58 10.99 29.46
C LEU A 625 15.12 10.86 29.01
N ALA A 626 14.24 11.78 29.42
CA ALA A 626 12.85 11.80 28.97
C ALA A 626 12.71 12.00 27.45
N GLN A 627 13.60 12.80 26.84
CA GLN A 627 13.62 13.03 25.41
C GLN A 627 14.14 11.81 24.62
N ILE A 628 15.21 11.17 25.10
CA ILE A 628 15.88 10.07 24.39
C ILE A 628 15.22 8.72 24.69
N HIS A 629 14.62 8.53 25.87
CA HIS A 629 13.96 7.31 26.33
C HIS A 629 12.51 7.56 26.74
N PRO A 630 11.66 8.06 25.83
CA PRO A 630 10.26 8.38 26.15
C PRO A 630 9.43 7.15 26.53
N ASP A 631 9.88 5.95 26.16
CA ASP A 631 9.20 4.69 26.41
C ASP A 631 9.66 3.95 27.68
N ALA A 632 10.59 4.53 28.46
CA ALA A 632 10.96 3.97 29.77
C ALA A 632 9.73 3.92 30.68
N VAL A 633 9.43 2.75 31.26
CA VAL A 633 8.28 2.54 32.14
C VAL A 633 8.69 1.84 33.44
N PRO A 634 8.04 2.13 34.57
CA PRO A 634 8.24 1.37 35.80
C PRO A 634 7.73 -0.06 35.63
N VAL A 635 8.31 -1.00 36.39
CA VAL A 635 7.88 -2.41 36.45
C VAL A 635 7.42 -2.71 37.86
N ASP A 636 6.24 -3.31 38.01
CA ASP A 636 5.71 -3.63 39.33
C ASP A 636 6.64 -4.59 40.09
N GLY A 637 6.85 -4.34 41.38
CA GLY A 637 7.76 -5.12 42.22
C GLY A 637 9.26 -4.92 41.96
N MET A 638 9.67 -3.94 41.15
CA MET A 638 11.07 -3.66 40.84
C MET A 638 11.37 -2.18 40.67
N GLU A 639 12.50 -1.74 41.22
CA GLU A 639 13.04 -0.41 40.92
C GLU A 639 13.80 -0.44 39.59
N VAL A 640 13.21 0.15 38.55
CA VAL A 640 13.85 0.32 37.24
C VAL A 640 14.75 1.55 37.28
N THR A 641 16.04 1.38 36.97
CA THR A 641 17.02 2.47 37.04
C THR A 641 17.69 2.77 35.71
N TYR A 642 17.97 4.05 35.47
CA TYR A 642 18.86 4.53 34.43
C TYR A 642 20.13 5.09 35.09
N THR A 643 21.26 4.45 34.80
CA THR A 643 22.57 4.80 35.35
C THR A 643 23.41 5.44 34.26
N VAL A 644 23.73 6.72 34.40
CA VAL A 644 24.53 7.49 33.43
C VAL A 644 25.92 7.71 33.98
N ASN A 645 26.93 7.13 33.33
CA ASN A 645 28.35 7.40 33.58
C ASN A 645 28.81 8.51 32.65
N PHE A 646 29.43 9.57 33.17
CA PHE A 646 29.82 10.75 32.39
C PHE A 646 31.12 11.36 32.92
N THR A 647 31.81 12.13 32.08
CA THR A 647 32.99 12.89 32.52
C THR A 647 32.57 14.24 33.08
N ALA A 648 32.94 14.53 34.33
CA ALA A 648 32.85 15.85 34.93
C ALA A 648 34.21 16.55 34.88
N TYR A 649 34.20 17.88 34.73
CA TYR A 649 35.38 18.72 34.77
C TYR A 649 35.22 19.82 35.81
N THR A 650 35.94 19.69 36.93
CA THR A 650 35.98 20.68 38.04
C THR A 650 37.33 21.41 38.12
N GLY A 651 38.18 21.24 37.09
CA GLY A 651 39.59 21.63 37.08
C GLY A 651 40.51 20.41 36.91
N ALA A 652 40.03 19.24 37.33
CA ALA A 652 40.49 17.91 36.95
C ALA A 652 39.33 17.12 36.34
N ARG A 653 39.65 16.12 35.50
CA ARG A 653 38.64 15.22 34.90
C ARG A 653 38.39 14.04 35.83
N SER A 654 37.13 13.75 36.10
CA SER A 654 36.69 12.55 36.81
C SER A 654 35.53 11.90 36.06
N VAL A 655 35.43 10.57 36.14
CA VAL A 655 34.25 9.84 35.68
C VAL A 655 33.30 9.77 36.87
N GLU A 656 32.09 10.24 36.65
CA GLU A 656 31.03 10.34 37.63
C GLU A 656 29.83 9.52 37.15
N THR A 657 28.97 9.15 38.08
CA THR A 657 27.75 8.39 37.81
C THR A 657 26.57 9.12 38.42
N VAL A 658 25.49 9.27 37.67
CA VAL A 658 24.18 9.69 38.16
C VAL A 658 23.14 8.61 37.88
N VAL A 659 22.27 8.34 38.86
CA VAL A 659 21.26 7.29 38.80
C VAL A 659 19.88 7.92 38.92
N TYR A 660 18.95 7.47 38.07
CA TYR A 660 17.55 7.86 38.09
C TYR A 660 16.67 6.63 38.25
N THR A 661 15.60 6.76 39.03
CA THR A 661 14.51 5.78 39.09
C THR A 661 13.41 6.18 38.11
N VAL A 662 12.91 5.23 37.33
CA VAL A 662 11.75 5.43 36.46
C VAL A 662 10.49 5.37 37.31
N THR A 663 9.73 6.47 37.37
CA THR A 663 8.56 6.60 38.26
C THR A 663 7.22 6.68 37.52
N GLY A 664 7.29 6.84 36.20
CA GLY A 664 6.17 6.90 35.27
C GLY A 664 6.72 6.83 33.84
N LYS A 665 5.84 6.77 32.83
CA LYS A 665 6.28 6.69 31.42
C LYS A 665 7.15 7.90 31.07
N GLY A 666 8.41 7.66 30.70
CA GLY A 666 9.41 8.69 30.38
C GLY A 666 9.76 9.61 31.55
N GLN A 667 9.43 9.25 32.80
CA GLN A 667 9.65 10.08 33.98
C GLN A 667 10.80 9.56 34.83
N PHE A 668 11.86 10.36 34.93
CA PHE A 668 13.10 10.03 35.61
C PHE A 668 13.23 10.85 36.88
N LYS A 669 13.16 10.19 38.03
CA LYS A 669 13.39 10.81 39.34
C LYS A 669 14.83 10.59 39.76
N TYR A 670 15.52 11.65 40.17
CA TYR A 670 16.86 11.55 40.72
C TYR A 670 16.91 10.56 41.89
N LYS A 671 17.97 9.74 41.93
CA LYS A 671 18.22 8.78 43.01
C LYS A 671 19.54 9.03 43.72
N SER A 672 20.63 9.23 42.97
CA SER A 672 21.97 9.43 43.54
C SER A 672 22.97 9.91 42.50
N CYS A 673 24.03 10.59 42.92
CA CYS A 673 25.19 10.92 42.09
C CYS A 673 26.49 10.78 42.87
N THR A 674 27.57 10.32 42.22
CA THR A 674 28.89 10.15 42.83
C THR A 674 29.55 11.46 43.26
N TRP A 675 29.02 12.61 42.84
CA TRP A 675 29.41 13.92 43.38
C TRP A 675 29.12 14.07 44.88
N TYR A 676 28.18 13.29 45.42
CA TYR A 676 27.70 13.39 46.79
C TYR A 676 27.92 12.07 47.52
N ALA A 677 28.33 12.14 48.79
CA ALA A 677 28.29 10.95 49.64
C ALA A 677 26.83 10.58 49.94
N ASN A 678 26.59 9.30 50.25
CA ASN A 678 25.24 8.79 50.50
C ASN A 678 24.50 9.64 51.55
N GLY A 679 23.43 10.32 51.13
CA GLY A 679 22.55 11.13 51.98
C GLY A 679 22.90 12.62 52.05
N GLU A 680 23.98 13.09 51.42
CA GLU A 680 24.29 14.53 51.32
C GLU A 680 23.33 15.28 50.38
N ASP A 681 22.70 14.54 49.49
CA ASP A 681 21.72 14.96 48.48
C ASP A 681 20.29 14.51 48.83
N ALA A 682 20.03 14.11 50.09
CA ALA A 682 18.75 13.52 50.50
C ALA A 682 17.51 14.43 50.30
N GLU A 683 17.72 15.75 50.16
CA GLU A 683 16.68 16.75 49.96
C GLU A 683 16.39 17.03 48.46
N TRP A 684 16.94 16.22 47.55
CA TRP A 684 16.85 16.42 46.09
C TRP A 684 15.81 15.54 45.39
#